data_AF-A0A850BT05-F1
#
_entry.id   AF-A0A850BT05-F1
#
_cell.length_a   1.000
_cell.length_b   1.000
_cell.length_c   1.000
_cell.angle_alpha   90.00
_cell.angle_beta   90.00
_cell.angle_gamma   90.00
#
_symmetry.space_group_name_H-M   'P 1'
#
loop_
_entity.id
_entity.type
_entity.pdbx_description
1 polymer ?
#
loop_
_entity_poly.entity_id
_entity_poly.type
_entity_poly.pdbx_seq_one_letter_code
_entity_poly.pdbx_strand_id
1 'polypeptide(L)'
;MASRRLKIALAAGALIGVAGLAFGPIVRHEADLVAERFGGHISIESVSPTWRGVTLKGVDLALDDVPSAKIRLHEVDVELGLSGPSVALHGGKITAVGSREVVLRQVEAWRSRGSTSTAKRGADGESSRSSMDVSDLDLEWKNAEQAPSEIVTAKNVRFSRAGVGMKIAAEHATLGLGRALMTVKAGELVLSRRAGGGYGISALSAGDVDAELAIPALEESVPGLPAPTKLSEGSREKNKNNKTAHAPSEAGDRNPSTPPRGLALRRKLVTAARAIDALLEPDASIALARVTARAKRGDDVLHLGPGALSVLREPERIVIELKPGAGSTIPEGSSDEGQRSLTFRLSIPIGAREDAIEADIQGGPIWLSTLGVREGDLGLFDVATASLTTRSHLVLSADGRELSIDGDGSVKNLSIRSEALSDEAVSGVHLAWRAKAQIALDGSRVRVDEGEVDLDRIQVLASGQYERVGDEHRVRAQLDVPLASCQAMLESVPKGLAPKLQGMRMAGSFALKGKARFDTARLDRDFDVDWDVSSSCRVEEAPPDIDVARFRKPFRHQTYDGDGKRIEIETGPQSQNWVSYGSISKFMEIAVLTTEDGGFHRHRGFDHGAIKNSIRENLRKRRFVRGASTVSMQLAKNLYLDRTKNLSRKLQEAVLTMYLEQELTKEQIMELYLNVVEFGPMVYGIGSAARHYFNASSSQLSLGQALYLSSILPSPKEQYFAAGGAVTPRRMEYLKRLMQLAHGRQRITDEELEEGLSETVIRGSPAPLRAPSAESGPSTSEPGRDEGEGEPVIEWAE
;
A
#
# COMPACT_ATOMS: atom_id res chain seq x y z
N MET A 1 -24.36 6.89 -59.68
CA MET A 1 -24.73 6.95 -61.11
C MET A 1 -25.76 5.87 -61.40
N ALA A 2 -27.04 6.24 -61.49
CA ALA A 2 -28.12 5.31 -61.82
C ALA A 2 -28.08 4.95 -63.31
N SER A 3 -28.17 3.66 -63.65
CA SER A 3 -28.29 3.19 -65.02
C SER A 3 -29.57 3.73 -65.67
N ARG A 4 -29.62 3.74 -67.02
CA ARG A 4 -30.83 4.13 -67.77
C ARG A 4 -32.04 3.26 -67.36
N ARG A 5 -31.81 2.01 -66.95
CA ARG A 5 -32.82 1.05 -66.48
C ARG A 5 -33.34 1.39 -65.08
N LEU A 6 -32.47 1.83 -64.16
CA LEU A 6 -32.86 2.25 -62.81
C LEU A 6 -33.67 3.56 -62.82
N LYS A 7 -33.29 4.53 -63.68
CA LYS A 7 -34.07 5.76 -63.87
C LYS A 7 -35.46 5.49 -64.43
N ILE A 8 -35.59 4.52 -65.35
CA ILE A 8 -36.88 4.07 -65.91
C ILE A 8 -37.71 3.32 -64.84
N ALA A 9 -37.09 2.47 -64.03
CA ALA A 9 -37.76 1.74 -62.96
C ALA A 9 -38.28 2.65 -61.84
N LEU A 10 -37.54 3.70 -61.48
CA LEU A 10 -37.96 4.72 -60.51
C LEU A 10 -39.11 5.59 -61.05
N ALA A 11 -39.06 5.97 -62.33
CA ALA A 11 -40.15 6.69 -63.00
C ALA A 11 -41.43 5.84 -63.12
N ALA A 12 -41.29 4.52 -63.29
CA ALA A 12 -42.41 3.58 -63.36
C ALA A 12 -42.98 3.20 -61.98
N GLY A 13 -42.14 3.11 -60.94
CA GLY A 13 -42.57 2.77 -59.57
C GLY A 13 -43.42 3.86 -58.90
N ALA A 14 -43.29 5.12 -59.33
CA ALA A 14 -44.13 6.23 -58.89
C ALA A 14 -45.55 6.23 -59.51
N LEU A 15 -45.80 5.39 -60.53
CA LEU A 15 -47.06 5.29 -61.28
C LEU A 15 -47.65 3.87 -61.16
N ILE A 16 -48.37 3.61 -60.06
CA ILE A 16 -49.44 2.59 -59.90
C ILE A 16 -49.05 1.10 -60.13
N GLY A 17 -48.98 0.34 -59.03
CA GLY A 17 -49.63 -0.97 -58.82
C GLY A 17 -49.16 -2.24 -59.55
N VAL A 18 -48.61 -2.18 -60.77
CA VAL A 18 -48.40 -3.39 -61.61
C VAL A 18 -46.91 -3.66 -61.93
N ALA A 19 -46.00 -2.73 -61.62
CA ALA A 19 -44.54 -2.90 -61.79
C ALA A 19 -43.83 -3.52 -60.56
N GLY A 20 -44.57 -4.04 -59.57
CA GLY A 20 -44.03 -4.49 -58.29
C GLY A 20 -43.08 -5.70 -58.36
N LEU A 21 -43.28 -6.60 -59.33
CA LEU A 21 -42.51 -7.86 -59.40
C LEU A 21 -41.09 -7.70 -59.93
N ALA A 22 -40.85 -6.77 -60.87
CA ALA A 22 -39.53 -6.57 -61.48
C ALA A 22 -38.70 -5.46 -60.81
N PHE A 23 -39.34 -4.51 -60.11
CA PHE A 23 -38.67 -3.39 -59.46
C PHE A 23 -37.64 -3.85 -58.42
N GLY A 24 -38.03 -4.73 -57.49
CA GLY A 24 -37.15 -5.27 -56.45
C GLY A 24 -35.89 -5.97 -57.01
N PRO A 25 -36.02 -6.96 -57.92
CA PRO A 25 -34.87 -7.62 -58.56
C PRO A 25 -33.93 -6.67 -59.31
N ILE A 26 -34.46 -5.67 -60.02
CA ILE A 26 -33.64 -4.68 -60.76
C ILE A 26 -32.81 -3.83 -59.78
N VAL A 27 -33.44 -3.33 -58.70
CA VAL A 27 -32.73 -2.53 -57.69
C VAL A 27 -31.66 -3.37 -56.99
N ARG A 28 -31.94 -4.63 -56.64
CA ARG A 28 -30.94 -5.53 -56.03
C ARG A 28 -29.75 -5.77 -56.95
N HIS A 29 -29.98 -6.06 -58.22
CA HIS A 29 -28.90 -6.29 -59.19
C HIS A 29 -28.05 -5.03 -59.43
N GLU A 30 -28.68 -3.86 -59.54
CA GLU A 30 -27.95 -2.59 -59.68
C GLU A 30 -27.17 -2.23 -58.41
N ALA A 31 -27.72 -2.50 -57.23
CA ALA A 31 -27.02 -2.31 -55.96
C ALA A 31 -25.78 -3.22 -55.87
N ASP A 32 -25.88 -4.48 -56.30
CA ASP A 32 -24.76 -5.42 -56.29
C ASP A 32 -23.67 -5.03 -57.31
N LEU A 33 -24.04 -4.59 -58.52
CA LEU A 33 -23.10 -4.00 -59.48
C LEU A 33 -22.42 -2.71 -58.97
N VAL A 34 -23.10 -1.95 -58.09
CA VAL A 34 -22.46 -0.83 -57.39
C VAL A 34 -21.47 -1.35 -56.35
N ALA A 35 -21.85 -2.32 -55.53
CA ALA A 35 -20.99 -2.90 -54.51
C ALA A 35 -19.73 -3.54 -55.13
N GLU A 36 -19.86 -4.30 -56.22
CA GLU A 36 -18.74 -4.95 -56.91
C GLU A 36 -17.69 -3.94 -57.40
N ARG A 37 -18.14 -2.77 -57.86
CA ARG A 37 -17.24 -1.67 -58.28
C ARG A 37 -16.42 -1.08 -57.14
N PHE A 38 -16.88 -1.25 -55.90
CA PHE A 38 -16.17 -0.88 -54.69
C PHE A 38 -15.56 -2.11 -53.99
N GLY A 39 -15.49 -3.28 -54.64
CA GLY A 39 -14.86 -4.48 -54.09
C GLY A 39 -15.65 -5.13 -52.96
N GLY A 40 -16.96 -5.31 -53.16
CA GLY A 40 -17.82 -6.03 -52.23
C GLY A 40 -19.11 -6.51 -52.86
N HIS A 41 -19.92 -7.21 -52.07
CA HIS A 41 -21.21 -7.78 -52.43
C HIS A 41 -22.30 -7.29 -51.49
N ILE A 42 -23.52 -7.11 -51.99
CA ILE A 42 -24.65 -6.63 -51.20
C ILE A 42 -25.85 -7.58 -51.30
N SER A 43 -26.41 -7.93 -50.14
CA SER A 43 -27.68 -8.65 -50.02
C SER A 43 -28.71 -7.72 -49.40
N ILE A 44 -29.95 -7.74 -49.91
CA ILE A 44 -31.01 -6.82 -49.49
C ILE A 44 -32.30 -7.62 -49.25
N GLU A 45 -32.80 -7.60 -48.02
CA GLU A 45 -34.04 -8.29 -47.64
C GLU A 45 -35.26 -7.69 -48.37
N SER A 46 -35.48 -6.38 -48.26
CA SER A 46 -36.61 -5.72 -48.91
C SER A 46 -36.26 -4.37 -49.55
N VAL A 47 -37.00 -4.01 -50.58
CA VAL A 47 -36.82 -2.80 -51.38
C VAL A 47 -38.17 -2.11 -51.51
N SER A 48 -38.24 -0.82 -51.18
CA SER A 48 -39.45 -0.01 -51.28
C SER A 48 -39.18 1.27 -52.09
N PRO A 49 -39.99 1.59 -53.12
CA PRO A 49 -39.86 2.85 -53.86
C PRO A 49 -40.26 4.03 -52.98
N THR A 50 -39.58 5.17 -53.14
CA THR A 50 -39.99 6.46 -52.58
C THR A 50 -40.30 7.45 -53.70
N TRP A 51 -40.95 8.56 -53.38
CA TRP A 51 -41.32 9.59 -54.37
C TRP A 51 -40.13 10.20 -55.14
N ARG A 52 -38.91 10.06 -54.58
CA ARG A 52 -37.66 10.62 -55.13
C ARG A 52 -36.50 9.63 -55.18
N GLY A 53 -36.75 8.35 -54.92
CA GLY A 53 -35.67 7.42 -54.66
C GLY A 53 -36.12 6.01 -54.30
N VAL A 54 -35.28 5.33 -53.51
CA VAL A 54 -35.52 3.97 -53.05
C VAL A 54 -35.00 3.79 -51.62
N THR A 55 -35.77 3.06 -50.82
CA THR A 55 -35.41 2.61 -49.48
C THR A 55 -35.08 1.13 -49.54
N LEU A 56 -33.92 0.73 -49.03
CA LEU A 56 -33.48 -0.66 -48.90
C LEU A 56 -33.52 -1.02 -47.41
N LYS A 57 -34.13 -2.14 -47.03
CA LYS A 57 -34.12 -2.61 -45.64
C LYS A 57 -33.47 -3.98 -45.51
N GLY A 58 -32.81 -4.20 -44.39
CA GLY A 58 -32.08 -5.44 -44.09
C GLY A 58 -30.96 -5.66 -45.10
N VAL A 59 -29.97 -4.77 -45.10
CA VAL A 59 -28.89 -4.75 -46.08
C VAL A 59 -27.64 -5.35 -45.47
N ASP A 60 -27.21 -6.51 -45.94
CA ASP A 60 -25.92 -7.10 -45.57
C ASP A 60 -24.87 -6.76 -46.63
N LEU A 61 -23.75 -6.20 -46.21
CA LEU A 61 -22.63 -5.82 -47.08
C LEU A 61 -21.38 -6.62 -46.69
N ALA A 62 -20.82 -7.34 -47.67
CA ALA A 62 -19.55 -8.05 -47.54
C ALA A 62 -18.49 -7.34 -48.38
N LEU A 63 -17.33 -7.04 -47.81
CA LEU A 63 -16.23 -6.38 -48.49
C LEU A 63 -15.10 -7.38 -48.72
N ASP A 64 -14.69 -7.58 -49.97
CA ASP A 64 -13.72 -8.62 -50.34
C ASP A 64 -12.35 -8.38 -49.68
N ASP A 65 -11.98 -7.10 -49.59
CA ASP A 65 -10.70 -6.66 -49.01
C ASP A 65 -10.73 -6.53 -47.48
N VAL A 66 -11.92 -6.68 -46.86
CA VAL A 66 -12.12 -6.55 -45.41
C VAL A 66 -12.88 -7.76 -44.85
N PRO A 67 -12.36 -8.99 -45.02
CA PRO A 67 -13.04 -10.21 -44.54
C PRO A 67 -13.17 -10.24 -43.01
N SER A 68 -12.39 -9.42 -42.29
CA SER A 68 -12.50 -9.27 -40.84
C SER A 68 -13.76 -8.54 -40.40
N ALA A 69 -14.45 -7.82 -41.30
CA ALA A 69 -15.60 -6.98 -40.98
C ALA A 69 -16.90 -7.53 -41.60
N LYS A 70 -18.00 -7.43 -40.84
CA LYS A 70 -19.36 -7.68 -41.30
C LYS A 70 -20.17 -6.41 -41.09
N ILE A 71 -20.92 -6.02 -42.12
CA ILE A 71 -21.73 -4.81 -42.10
C ILE A 71 -23.18 -5.21 -42.38
N ARG A 72 -24.08 -4.88 -41.46
CA ARG A 72 -25.52 -5.07 -41.62
C ARG A 72 -26.22 -3.75 -41.33
N LEU A 73 -26.94 -3.21 -42.29
CA LEU A 73 -27.67 -1.94 -42.17
C LEU A 73 -29.16 -2.23 -42.07
N HIS A 74 -29.86 -1.52 -41.20
CA HIS A 74 -31.31 -1.67 -41.06
C HIS A 74 -32.02 -1.04 -42.24
N GLU A 75 -31.64 0.19 -42.59
CA GLU A 75 -32.27 0.95 -43.66
C GLU A 75 -31.24 1.82 -44.41
N VAL A 76 -31.37 1.87 -45.74
CA VAL A 76 -30.54 2.66 -46.64
C VAL A 76 -31.43 3.40 -47.62
N ASP A 77 -31.47 4.71 -47.52
CA ASP A 77 -32.21 5.59 -48.41
C ASP A 77 -31.31 6.18 -49.47
N VAL A 78 -31.73 6.05 -50.73
CA VAL A 78 -31.04 6.61 -51.88
C VAL A 78 -32.00 7.56 -52.58
N GLU A 79 -31.75 8.86 -52.47
CA GLU A 79 -32.56 9.89 -53.13
C GLU A 79 -31.82 10.52 -54.32
N LEU A 80 -32.58 10.93 -55.34
CA LEU A 80 -32.07 11.63 -56.51
C LEU A 80 -32.54 13.10 -56.47
N GLY A 81 -31.70 13.97 -55.88
CA GLY A 81 -31.94 15.41 -55.80
C GLY A 81 -31.44 16.22 -57.00
N LEU A 82 -31.86 17.48 -57.09
CA LEU A 82 -31.42 18.44 -58.12
C LEU A 82 -29.90 18.74 -58.05
N SER A 83 -29.31 18.58 -56.87
CA SER A 83 -27.88 18.76 -56.58
C SER A 83 -27.07 17.46 -56.68
N GLY A 84 -27.67 16.35 -57.12
CA GLY A 84 -27.05 15.03 -57.22
C GLY A 84 -27.66 13.99 -56.28
N PRO A 85 -27.19 12.73 -56.34
CA PRO A 85 -27.67 11.65 -55.48
C PRO A 85 -27.22 11.84 -54.03
N SER A 86 -28.13 11.68 -53.08
CA SER A 86 -27.85 11.58 -51.64
C SER A 86 -28.09 10.15 -51.15
N VAL A 87 -27.27 9.73 -50.19
CA VAL A 87 -27.40 8.43 -49.54
C VAL A 87 -27.47 8.67 -48.04
N ALA A 88 -28.53 8.18 -47.39
CA ALA A 88 -28.66 8.19 -45.95
C ALA A 88 -28.68 6.76 -45.43
N LEU A 89 -27.85 6.48 -44.43
CA LEU A 89 -27.82 5.19 -43.74
C LEU A 89 -28.46 5.36 -42.37
N HIS A 90 -29.43 4.51 -42.06
CA HIS A 90 -30.19 4.55 -40.82
C HIS A 90 -30.13 3.18 -40.14
N GLY A 91 -29.49 3.12 -38.97
CA GLY A 91 -29.47 1.92 -38.16
C GLY A 91 -28.58 0.81 -38.72
N GLY A 92 -28.06 -0.03 -37.84
CA GLY A 92 -27.32 -1.23 -38.25
C GLY A 92 -26.17 -1.56 -37.31
N LYS A 93 -25.43 -2.62 -37.64
CA LYS A 93 -24.26 -3.08 -36.90
C LYS A 93 -23.07 -3.32 -37.82
N ILE A 94 -21.91 -2.81 -37.43
CA ILE A 94 -20.62 -3.14 -38.02
C ILE A 94 -19.82 -3.91 -36.96
N THR A 95 -19.43 -5.14 -37.28
CA THR A 95 -18.60 -5.97 -36.39
C THR A 95 -17.27 -6.28 -37.08
N ALA A 96 -16.14 -6.12 -36.39
CA ALA A 96 -14.83 -6.51 -36.91
C ALA A 96 -14.05 -7.37 -35.91
N VAL A 97 -13.38 -8.42 -36.39
CA VAL A 97 -12.57 -9.32 -35.55
C VAL A 97 -11.17 -9.49 -36.13
N GLY A 98 -10.16 -9.29 -35.30
CA GLY A 98 -8.74 -9.45 -35.65
C GLY A 98 -7.88 -8.35 -35.08
N SER A 99 -6.55 -8.51 -35.15
CA SER A 99 -5.61 -7.50 -34.64
C SER A 99 -5.85 -6.13 -35.29
N ARG A 100 -5.61 -5.06 -34.54
CA ARG A 100 -5.82 -3.68 -35.01
C ARG A 100 -5.11 -3.41 -36.33
N GLU A 101 -3.87 -3.87 -36.46
CA GLU A 101 -3.04 -3.69 -37.65
C GLU A 101 -3.60 -4.42 -38.87
N VAL A 102 -4.19 -5.60 -38.67
CA VAL A 102 -4.80 -6.38 -39.76
C VAL A 102 -6.08 -5.69 -40.24
N VAL A 103 -6.97 -5.33 -39.32
CA VAL A 103 -8.25 -4.68 -39.65
C VAL A 103 -8.01 -3.33 -40.34
N LEU A 104 -7.13 -2.49 -39.81
CA LEU A 104 -6.84 -1.18 -40.41
C LEU A 104 -6.22 -1.30 -41.81
N ARG A 105 -5.28 -2.23 -42.00
CA ARG A 105 -4.65 -2.47 -43.30
C ARG A 105 -5.66 -2.95 -44.35
N GLN A 106 -6.59 -3.81 -43.96
CA GLN A 106 -7.69 -4.27 -44.82
C GLN A 106 -8.60 -3.12 -45.26
N VAL A 107 -9.02 -2.27 -44.31
CA VAL A 107 -9.86 -1.09 -44.59
C VAL A 107 -9.12 -0.08 -45.49
N GLU A 108 -7.82 0.12 -45.29
CA GLU A 108 -7.01 0.98 -46.15
C GLU A 108 -6.87 0.43 -47.57
N ALA A 109 -6.65 -0.87 -47.71
CA ALA A 109 -6.58 -1.55 -49.01
C ALA A 109 -7.89 -1.36 -49.79
N TRP A 110 -9.03 -1.63 -49.14
CA TRP A 110 -10.37 -1.41 -49.69
C TRP A 110 -10.59 0.05 -50.13
N ARG A 111 -10.25 1.01 -49.26
CA ARG A 111 -10.41 2.44 -49.54
C ARG A 111 -9.55 2.89 -50.72
N SER A 112 -8.31 2.40 -50.82
CA SER A 112 -7.39 2.75 -51.89
C SER A 112 -7.94 2.35 -53.27
N ARG A 113 -8.58 1.18 -53.36
CA ARG A 113 -9.27 0.66 -54.55
C ARG A 113 -10.48 1.51 -54.95
N GLY A 114 -11.27 1.96 -53.98
CA GLY A 114 -12.38 2.89 -54.20
C GLY A 114 -11.92 4.25 -54.74
N SER A 115 -10.76 4.75 -54.29
CA SER A 115 -10.22 6.04 -54.73
C SER A 115 -9.72 6.02 -56.19
N THR A 116 -9.11 4.91 -56.64
CA THR A 116 -8.67 4.68 -58.04
C THR A 116 -9.85 4.52 -59.00
N SER A 117 -10.98 3.98 -58.53
CA SER A 117 -12.25 3.90 -59.26
C SER A 117 -12.84 5.29 -59.55
N THR A 118 -12.77 6.23 -58.59
CA THR A 118 -13.17 7.63 -58.78
C THR A 118 -12.18 8.46 -59.60
N ALA A 119 -10.87 8.17 -59.54
CA ALA A 119 -9.83 8.93 -60.26
C ALA A 119 -9.88 8.75 -61.80
N LYS A 120 -10.53 7.70 -62.30
CA LYS A 120 -10.80 7.52 -63.75
C LYS A 120 -11.90 8.44 -64.29
N ARG A 121 -12.44 9.36 -63.48
CA ARG A 121 -13.50 10.29 -63.88
C ARG A 121 -13.24 11.71 -63.35
N GLY A 122 -12.62 12.54 -64.20
CA GLY A 122 -12.72 14.00 -64.13
C GLY A 122 -11.40 14.76 -63.91
N ALA A 123 -10.63 14.95 -64.97
CA ALA A 123 -10.19 16.31 -65.32
C ALA A 123 -11.39 16.97 -66.02
N ASP A 124 -11.75 18.19 -65.65
CA ASP A 124 -12.93 18.97 -66.04
C ASP A 124 -14.24 18.68 -65.26
N GLY A 125 -14.68 19.70 -64.51
CA GLY A 125 -16.02 19.82 -63.95
C GLY A 125 -16.10 19.72 -62.42
N GLU A 126 -16.61 20.77 -61.77
CA GLU A 126 -17.06 20.76 -60.37
C GLU A 126 -17.91 19.52 -60.08
N SER A 127 -17.31 18.53 -59.41
CA SER A 127 -18.02 17.31 -59.03
C SER A 127 -19.06 17.63 -57.96
N SER A 128 -20.35 17.43 -58.29
CA SER A 128 -21.41 17.31 -57.30
C SER A 128 -21.09 16.07 -56.44
N ARG A 129 -20.41 16.29 -55.31
CA ARG A 129 -20.08 15.23 -54.37
C ARG A 129 -21.36 14.80 -53.66
N SER A 130 -21.76 13.56 -53.87
CA SER A 130 -22.85 12.90 -53.14
C SER A 130 -22.67 13.09 -51.64
N SER A 131 -23.67 13.69 -50.97
CA SER A 131 -23.71 13.79 -49.52
C SER A 131 -24.13 12.44 -48.94
N MET A 132 -23.31 11.92 -48.02
CA MET A 132 -23.60 10.70 -47.27
C MET A 132 -23.83 11.10 -45.82
N ASP A 133 -25.00 10.77 -45.30
CA ASP A 133 -25.34 10.93 -43.89
C ASP A 133 -25.49 9.55 -43.26
N VAL A 134 -24.99 9.36 -42.05
CA VAL A 134 -24.98 8.06 -41.38
C VAL A 134 -25.40 8.25 -39.94
N SER A 135 -26.45 7.54 -39.54
CA SER A 135 -27.06 7.66 -38.22
C SER A 135 -27.38 6.30 -37.61
N ASP A 136 -27.38 6.26 -36.28
CA ASP A 136 -27.82 5.13 -35.47
C ASP A 136 -27.06 3.81 -35.71
N LEU A 137 -25.77 3.89 -36.06
CA LEU A 137 -24.93 2.70 -36.24
C LEU A 137 -24.35 2.19 -34.92
N ASP A 138 -24.39 0.88 -34.73
CA ASP A 138 -23.63 0.18 -33.70
C ASP A 138 -22.32 -0.36 -34.26
N LEU A 139 -21.21 -0.09 -33.58
CA LEU A 139 -19.88 -0.57 -33.92
C LEU A 139 -19.38 -1.54 -32.85
N GLU A 140 -18.75 -2.63 -33.26
CA GLU A 140 -18.07 -3.57 -32.38
C GLU A 140 -16.78 -4.04 -33.05
N TRP A 141 -15.67 -3.95 -32.32
CA TRP A 141 -14.41 -4.52 -32.72
C TRP A 141 -13.82 -5.34 -31.58
N LYS A 142 -13.25 -6.50 -31.91
CA LYS A 142 -12.53 -7.38 -30.99
C LYS A 142 -11.21 -7.80 -31.60
N ASN A 143 -10.15 -7.84 -30.80
CA ASN A 143 -8.86 -8.30 -31.32
C ASN A 143 -8.81 -9.82 -31.59
N ALA A 144 -9.66 -10.60 -30.92
CA ALA A 144 -9.81 -12.04 -31.11
C ALA A 144 -11.27 -12.48 -30.86
N GLU A 145 -11.67 -13.61 -31.46
CA GLU A 145 -13.02 -14.15 -31.32
C GLU A 145 -13.30 -14.69 -29.91
N GLN A 146 -12.33 -15.41 -29.34
CA GLN A 146 -12.42 -16.01 -28.00
C GLN A 146 -11.53 -15.25 -27.03
N ALA A 147 -12.08 -14.92 -25.85
CA ALA A 147 -11.40 -14.20 -24.77
C ALA A 147 -10.60 -12.97 -25.26
N PRO A 148 -11.26 -12.00 -25.93
CA PRO A 148 -10.57 -10.82 -26.44
C PRO A 148 -9.91 -10.04 -25.30
N SER A 149 -8.62 -9.73 -25.47
CA SER A 149 -7.93 -8.81 -24.56
C SER A 149 -8.19 -7.35 -24.92
N GLU A 150 -8.70 -7.07 -26.12
CA GLU A 150 -9.08 -5.73 -26.56
C GLU A 150 -10.46 -5.76 -27.21
N ILE A 151 -11.35 -4.89 -26.75
CA ILE A 151 -12.71 -4.74 -27.28
C ILE A 151 -13.07 -3.26 -27.37
N VAL A 152 -13.66 -2.85 -28.48
CA VAL A 152 -14.24 -1.52 -28.65
C VAL A 152 -15.67 -1.68 -29.11
N THR A 153 -16.61 -1.07 -28.40
CA THR A 153 -18.00 -0.95 -28.85
C THR A 153 -18.42 0.50 -28.87
N ALA A 154 -19.29 0.87 -29.79
CA ALA A 154 -19.92 2.18 -29.83
C ALA A 154 -21.37 2.01 -30.30
N LYS A 155 -22.30 2.74 -29.70
CA LYS A 155 -23.72 2.70 -30.01
C LYS A 155 -24.22 4.06 -30.48
N ASN A 156 -25.23 4.02 -31.35
CA ASN A 156 -25.87 5.20 -31.93
C ASN A 156 -24.84 6.17 -32.54
N VAL A 157 -23.92 5.62 -33.33
CA VAL A 157 -22.87 6.36 -33.98
C VAL A 157 -23.42 7.16 -35.15
N ARG A 158 -23.09 8.45 -35.18
CA ARG A 158 -23.47 9.40 -36.23
C ARG A 158 -22.22 9.95 -36.90
N PHE A 159 -22.24 10.00 -38.23
CA PHE A 159 -21.17 10.61 -39.04
C PHE A 159 -21.74 11.81 -39.77
N SER A 160 -21.12 12.96 -39.57
CA SER A 160 -21.50 14.21 -40.24
C SER A 160 -20.27 14.90 -40.83
N ARG A 161 -20.49 15.74 -41.84
CA ARG A 161 -19.41 16.51 -42.44
C ARG A 161 -19.11 17.76 -41.63
N ALA A 162 -17.84 18.01 -41.34
CA ALA A 162 -17.38 19.20 -40.62
C ALA A 162 -16.32 19.92 -41.48
N GLY A 163 -16.77 20.82 -42.37
CA GLY A 163 -15.90 21.52 -43.32
C GLY A 163 -15.16 20.55 -44.27
N VAL A 164 -13.83 20.54 -44.20
CA VAL A 164 -12.94 19.62 -44.95
C VAL A 164 -12.73 18.28 -44.23
N GLY A 165 -13.25 18.15 -43.01
CA GLY A 165 -13.14 16.99 -42.12
C GLY A 165 -14.47 16.24 -41.91
N MET A 166 -14.43 15.27 -41.00
CA MET A 166 -15.56 14.41 -40.62
C MET A 166 -15.74 14.43 -39.11
N LYS A 167 -16.96 14.63 -38.64
CA LYS A 167 -17.33 14.51 -37.23
C LYS A 167 -18.01 13.17 -37.00
N ILE A 168 -17.51 12.40 -36.03
CA ILE A 168 -18.08 11.14 -35.55
C ILE A 168 -18.58 11.39 -34.13
N ALA A 169 -19.85 11.13 -33.87
CA ALA A 169 -20.43 11.20 -32.52
C ALA A 169 -20.98 9.82 -32.13
N ALA A 170 -20.85 9.44 -30.87
CA ALA A 170 -21.41 8.21 -30.33
C ALA A 170 -22.13 8.51 -29.00
N GLU A 171 -23.31 7.93 -28.80
CA GLU A 171 -24.05 8.13 -27.55
C GLU A 171 -23.36 7.39 -26.40
N HIS A 172 -22.93 6.16 -26.66
CA HIS A 172 -22.24 5.30 -25.70
C HIS A 172 -21.11 4.57 -26.39
N ALA A 173 -19.93 4.51 -25.78
CA ALA A 173 -18.84 3.66 -26.24
C ALA A 173 -18.15 2.96 -25.06
N THR A 174 -17.65 1.75 -25.30
CA THR A 174 -16.90 0.97 -24.32
C THR A 174 -15.57 0.55 -24.94
N LEU A 175 -14.48 0.75 -24.21
CA LEU A 175 -13.14 0.36 -24.59
C LEU A 175 -12.58 -0.54 -23.48
N GLY A 176 -12.37 -1.82 -23.78
CA GLY A 176 -11.68 -2.76 -22.90
C GLY A 176 -10.27 -3.00 -23.40
N LEU A 177 -9.27 -2.81 -22.55
CA LEU A 177 -7.85 -3.02 -22.83
C LEU A 177 -7.19 -3.80 -21.68
N GLY A 178 -7.12 -5.12 -21.84
CA GLY A 178 -6.58 -6.05 -20.85
C GLY A 178 -7.34 -6.01 -19.53
N ARG A 179 -6.80 -5.27 -18.56
CA ARG A 179 -7.37 -5.10 -17.21
C ARG A 179 -8.04 -3.74 -17.00
N ALA A 180 -8.09 -2.91 -18.03
CA ALA A 180 -8.74 -1.61 -18.01
C ALA A 180 -10.05 -1.68 -18.80
N LEU A 181 -11.10 -1.09 -18.25
CA LEU A 181 -12.39 -0.90 -18.91
C LEU A 181 -12.74 0.58 -18.85
N MET A 182 -13.04 1.19 -19.99
CA MET A 182 -13.47 2.58 -20.07
C MET A 182 -14.82 2.64 -20.77
N THR A 183 -15.77 3.35 -20.18
CA THR A 183 -17.05 3.67 -20.79
C THR A 183 -17.12 5.16 -21.03
N VAL A 184 -17.66 5.56 -22.18
CA VAL A 184 -17.71 6.95 -22.65
C VAL A 184 -19.16 7.25 -23.03
N LYS A 185 -19.70 8.36 -22.54
CA LYS A 185 -21.02 8.87 -22.90
C LYS A 185 -20.90 10.19 -23.65
N ALA A 186 -21.74 10.34 -24.68
CA ALA A 186 -21.75 11.52 -25.56
C ALA A 186 -20.34 11.86 -26.08
N GLY A 187 -19.67 10.86 -26.67
CA GLY A 187 -18.34 11.02 -27.24
C GLY A 187 -18.43 11.68 -28.62
N GLU A 188 -17.56 12.66 -28.87
CA GLU A 188 -17.41 13.30 -30.17
C GLU A 188 -15.94 13.30 -30.61
N LEU A 189 -15.73 13.01 -31.89
CA LEU A 189 -14.44 12.93 -32.54
C LEU A 189 -14.48 13.75 -33.83
N VAL A 190 -13.53 14.68 -34.01
CA VAL A 190 -13.40 15.48 -35.22
C VAL A 190 -12.13 15.08 -35.95
N LEU A 191 -12.30 14.58 -37.16
CA LEU A 191 -11.23 14.12 -38.04
C LEU A 191 -10.93 15.16 -39.12
N SER A 192 -9.66 15.47 -39.33
CA SER A 192 -9.17 16.33 -40.40
C SER A 192 -8.32 15.53 -41.39
N ARG A 193 -8.30 15.95 -42.66
CA ARG A 193 -7.58 15.23 -43.72
C ARG A 193 -6.11 15.65 -43.75
N ARG A 194 -5.19 14.69 -43.70
CA ARG A 194 -3.73 14.94 -43.79
C ARG A 194 -3.30 15.20 -45.24
N ALA A 195 -2.27 16.02 -45.42
CA ALA A 195 -1.72 16.39 -46.75
C ALA A 195 -1.20 15.18 -47.56
N GLY A 196 -0.75 14.11 -46.88
CA GLY A 196 -0.29 12.85 -47.49
C GLY A 196 -1.37 11.78 -47.68
N GLY A 197 -2.65 12.11 -47.45
CA GLY A 197 -3.74 11.13 -47.37
C GLY A 197 -3.97 10.59 -45.95
N GLY A 198 -5.15 10.00 -45.71
CA GLY A 198 -5.59 9.59 -44.37
C GLY A 198 -6.28 10.71 -43.58
N TYR A 199 -6.70 10.38 -42.35
CA TYR A 199 -7.32 11.30 -41.39
C TYR A 199 -6.54 11.30 -40.08
N GLY A 200 -6.38 12.46 -39.46
CA GLY A 200 -5.94 12.59 -38.08
C GLY A 200 -7.05 13.17 -37.21
N ILE A 201 -6.92 13.00 -35.90
CA ILE A 201 -7.84 13.53 -34.90
C ILE A 201 -7.43 14.97 -34.57
N SER A 202 -8.31 15.91 -34.88
CA SER A 202 -8.13 17.33 -34.57
C SER A 202 -8.76 17.74 -33.23
N ALA A 203 -9.82 17.05 -32.81
CA ALA A 203 -10.42 17.20 -31.49
C ALA A 203 -11.11 15.90 -31.05
N LEU A 204 -11.06 15.59 -29.76
CA LEU A 204 -11.85 14.54 -29.11
C LEU A 204 -12.47 15.10 -27.84
N SER A 205 -13.76 14.87 -27.63
CA SER A 205 -14.44 15.25 -26.40
C SER A 205 -15.45 14.20 -25.95
N ALA A 206 -15.79 14.21 -24.66
CA ALA A 206 -16.86 13.38 -24.11
C ALA A 206 -17.51 14.06 -22.90
N GLY A 207 -18.80 13.77 -22.72
CA GLY A 207 -19.58 14.27 -21.58
C GLY A 207 -19.19 13.60 -20.27
N ASP A 208 -19.28 12.26 -20.23
CA ASP A 208 -18.86 11.45 -19.07
C ASP A 208 -17.97 10.29 -19.52
N VAL A 209 -16.96 9.99 -18.72
CA VAL A 209 -16.05 8.86 -18.90
C VAL A 209 -15.89 8.15 -17.56
N ASP A 210 -16.23 6.86 -17.51
CA ASP A 210 -16.00 6.04 -16.32
C ASP A 210 -14.98 4.95 -16.65
N ALA A 211 -13.87 4.96 -15.91
CA ALA A 211 -12.73 4.08 -16.10
C ALA A 211 -12.52 3.18 -14.88
N GLU A 212 -12.30 1.88 -15.11
CA GLU A 212 -11.99 0.89 -14.09
C GLU A 212 -10.64 0.24 -14.40
N LEU A 213 -9.77 0.17 -13.39
CA LEU A 213 -8.43 -0.43 -13.47
C LEU A 213 -8.24 -1.45 -12.33
N ALA A 214 -7.99 -2.71 -12.69
CA ALA A 214 -7.58 -3.73 -11.72
C ALA A 214 -6.05 -3.71 -11.52
N ILE A 215 -5.61 -3.34 -10.32
CA ILE A 215 -4.20 -3.32 -9.93
C ILE A 215 -3.87 -4.69 -9.33
N PRO A 216 -2.84 -5.41 -9.83
CA PRO A 216 -2.40 -6.65 -9.21
C PRO A 216 -1.92 -6.38 -7.78
N ALA A 217 -2.27 -7.26 -6.85
CA ALA A 217 -1.69 -7.23 -5.51
C ALA A 217 -0.16 -7.27 -5.64
N LEU A 218 0.54 -6.33 -4.99
CA LEU A 218 1.97 -6.44 -4.82
C LEU A 218 2.19 -7.71 -4.00
N GLU A 219 2.87 -8.72 -4.56
CA GLU A 219 3.47 -9.76 -3.73
C GLU A 219 4.28 -9.04 -2.65
N GLU A 220 3.89 -9.24 -1.38
CA GLU A 220 4.57 -8.71 -0.20
C GLU A 220 6.02 -9.18 -0.20
N SER A 221 6.85 -8.42 -0.90
CA SER A 221 8.30 -8.55 -0.91
C SER A 221 8.86 -7.16 -0.68
N VAL A 222 8.55 -6.61 0.48
CA VAL A 222 9.52 -5.76 1.17
C VAL A 222 10.61 -6.74 1.64
N PRO A 223 11.82 -6.73 1.07
CA PRO A 223 12.87 -7.59 1.57
C PRO A 223 13.19 -7.15 3.00
N GLY A 224 12.87 -7.99 3.98
CA GLY A 224 13.40 -7.86 5.35
C GLY A 224 12.45 -7.44 6.47
N LEU A 225 11.15 -7.26 6.24
CA LEU A 225 10.16 -7.12 7.33
C LEU A 225 9.13 -8.25 7.22
N PRO A 226 9.08 -9.20 8.19
CA PRO A 226 8.13 -10.30 8.12
C PRO A 226 6.69 -9.77 8.36
N ALA A 227 5.76 -10.22 7.51
CA ALA A 227 4.33 -10.07 7.74
C ALA A 227 3.92 -10.71 9.09
N PRO A 228 2.89 -10.18 9.79
CA PRO A 228 2.39 -10.78 11.01
C PRO A 228 1.84 -12.18 10.71
N THR A 229 2.51 -13.20 11.24
CA THR A 229 2.10 -14.60 11.06
C THR A 229 0.78 -14.84 11.78
N LYS A 230 -0.31 -15.06 11.03
CA LYS A 230 -1.54 -15.66 11.56
C LYS A 230 -1.20 -17.09 11.97
N LEU A 231 -1.37 -17.40 13.26
CA LEU A 231 -1.37 -18.77 13.78
C LEU A 231 -2.63 -19.46 13.23
N SER A 232 -2.48 -20.30 12.20
CA SER A 232 -3.50 -21.32 11.90
C SER A 232 -3.22 -22.54 12.78
N GLU A 233 -4.25 -22.94 13.51
CA GLU A 233 -4.27 -24.12 14.36
C GLU A 233 -4.03 -25.42 13.56
N GLY A 234 -3.33 -26.34 14.22
CA GLY A 234 -3.51 -27.79 14.13
C GLY A 234 -3.51 -28.46 12.75
N SER A 235 -2.41 -29.17 12.45
CA SER A 235 -2.45 -30.62 12.15
C SER A 235 -1.04 -31.17 12.05
N ARG A 236 -0.67 -31.99 13.03
CA ARG A 236 0.48 -32.89 12.98
C ARG A 236 0.14 -34.03 12.03
N GLU A 237 0.94 -34.24 10.99
CA GLU A 237 1.07 -35.58 10.41
C GLU A 237 2.53 -35.90 10.05
N LYS A 238 2.93 -37.10 10.48
CA LYS A 238 4.25 -37.69 10.29
C LYS A 238 4.39 -38.14 8.84
N ASN A 239 5.54 -37.95 8.21
CA ASN A 239 6.14 -39.09 7.51
C ASN A 239 7.67 -39.01 7.31
N LYS A 240 8.28 -40.19 7.44
CA LYS A 240 9.70 -40.50 7.31
C LYS A 240 10.10 -40.72 5.85
N ASN A 241 11.41 -40.60 5.62
CA ASN A 241 12.21 -41.20 4.54
C ASN A 241 11.89 -40.78 3.09
N ASN A 242 12.85 -40.10 2.45
CA ASN A 242 13.66 -40.81 1.46
C ASN A 242 15.03 -40.16 1.24
N LYS A 243 16.07 -41.00 1.27
CA LYS A 243 17.42 -40.71 0.79
C LYS A 243 17.46 -41.00 -0.70
N THR A 244 17.96 -40.07 -1.50
CA THR A 244 18.72 -40.40 -2.71
C THR A 244 19.67 -39.25 -3.03
N ALA A 245 20.96 -39.58 -3.07
CA ALA A 245 22.02 -38.72 -3.55
C ALA A 245 21.92 -38.60 -5.08
N HIS A 246 22.07 -37.40 -5.63
CA HIS A 246 22.47 -37.15 -7.01
C HIS A 246 23.45 -35.96 -7.06
N ALA A 247 24.45 -36.11 -7.93
CA ALA A 247 25.69 -35.36 -8.08
C ALA A 247 25.50 -33.91 -8.60
N PRO A 248 26.56 -33.07 -8.62
CA PRO A 248 26.44 -31.63 -8.84
C PRO A 248 26.19 -31.31 -10.32
N SER A 249 25.15 -30.52 -10.59
CA SER A 249 24.86 -29.93 -11.89
C SER A 249 25.37 -28.49 -11.90
N GLU A 250 26.50 -28.27 -12.57
CA GLU A 250 26.83 -26.97 -13.15
C GLU A 250 25.97 -26.74 -14.39
N ALA A 251 25.05 -25.78 -14.33
CA ALA A 251 24.60 -24.99 -15.47
C ALA A 251 23.81 -23.80 -14.94
N GLY A 252 24.41 -22.62 -14.98
CA GLY A 252 23.75 -21.37 -14.68
C GLY A 252 22.66 -21.10 -15.71
N ASP A 253 21.41 -21.32 -15.31
CA ASP A 253 20.26 -20.84 -16.07
C ASP A 253 20.00 -19.39 -15.66
N ARG A 254 20.57 -18.46 -16.45
CA ARG A 254 20.25 -17.04 -16.36
C ARG A 254 18.80 -16.86 -16.80
N ASN A 255 17.90 -16.91 -15.84
CA ASN A 255 16.53 -16.45 -16.00
C ASN A 255 16.59 -15.02 -16.62
N PRO A 256 16.01 -14.76 -17.81
CA PRO A 256 16.10 -13.45 -18.44
C PRO A 256 15.50 -12.43 -17.48
N SER A 257 16.35 -11.55 -16.95
CA SER A 257 15.99 -10.56 -15.94
C SER A 257 14.76 -9.79 -16.42
N THR A 258 13.65 -9.95 -15.70
CA THR A 258 12.46 -9.12 -15.92
C THR A 258 12.92 -7.66 -15.86
N PRO A 259 12.60 -6.82 -16.86
CA PRO A 259 13.07 -5.44 -16.89
C PRO A 259 12.68 -4.74 -15.59
N PRO A 260 13.54 -3.85 -15.05
CA PRO A 260 13.23 -3.08 -13.86
C PRO A 260 11.86 -2.42 -14.01
N ARG A 261 11.05 -2.43 -12.94
CA ARG A 261 9.65 -1.96 -12.97
C ARG A 261 9.53 -0.54 -13.56
N GLY A 262 10.50 0.34 -13.28
CA GLY A 262 10.58 1.69 -13.84
C GLY A 262 10.71 1.73 -15.36
N LEU A 263 11.58 0.91 -15.94
CA LEU A 263 11.76 0.82 -17.39
C LEU A 263 10.48 0.29 -18.07
N ALA A 264 9.82 -0.68 -17.45
CA ALA A 264 8.54 -1.18 -17.95
C ALA A 264 7.44 -0.11 -17.91
N LEU A 265 7.34 0.66 -16.81
CA LEU A 265 6.40 1.78 -16.70
C LEU A 265 6.68 2.86 -17.75
N ARG A 266 7.94 3.29 -17.88
CA ARG A 266 8.37 4.26 -18.88
C ARG A 266 8.00 3.82 -20.29
N ARG A 267 8.36 2.59 -20.66
CA ARG A 267 8.04 2.04 -21.99
C ARG A 267 6.55 2.04 -22.26
N LYS A 268 5.72 1.71 -21.26
CA LYS A 268 4.25 1.77 -21.40
C LYS A 268 3.77 3.21 -21.62
N LEU A 269 4.25 4.17 -20.83
CA LEU A 269 3.87 5.58 -20.96
C LEU A 269 4.30 6.18 -22.30
N VAL A 270 5.54 5.96 -22.73
CA VAL A 270 6.06 6.46 -24.02
C VAL A 270 5.35 5.79 -25.19
N THR A 271 5.11 4.48 -25.15
CA THR A 271 4.36 3.78 -26.20
C THR A 271 2.93 4.31 -26.30
N ALA A 272 2.26 4.53 -25.17
CA ALA A 272 0.93 5.14 -25.15
C ALA A 272 0.94 6.56 -25.71
N ALA A 273 1.90 7.40 -25.30
CA ALA A 273 2.05 8.76 -25.81
C ALA A 273 2.33 8.80 -27.32
N ARG A 274 3.19 7.92 -27.84
CA ARG A 274 3.44 7.78 -29.29
C ARG A 274 2.23 7.27 -30.05
N ALA A 275 1.43 6.38 -29.46
CA ALA A 275 0.18 5.92 -30.06
C ALA A 275 -0.86 7.06 -30.13
N ILE A 276 -0.93 7.90 -29.10
CA ILE A 276 -1.75 9.12 -29.10
C ILE A 276 -1.22 10.10 -30.16
N ASP A 277 0.09 10.35 -30.18
CA ASP A 277 0.75 11.24 -31.15
C ASP A 277 0.48 10.85 -32.60
N ALA A 278 0.55 9.56 -32.93
CA ALA A 278 0.28 9.07 -34.28
C ALA A 278 -1.18 9.34 -34.74
N LEU A 279 -2.11 9.42 -33.78
CA LEU A 279 -3.53 9.65 -34.01
C LEU A 279 -3.88 11.15 -34.07
N LEU A 280 -3.25 11.98 -33.25
CA LEU A 280 -3.56 13.41 -33.11
C LEU A 280 -2.88 14.25 -34.22
N GLU A 281 -3.52 15.36 -34.60
CA GLU A 281 -2.88 16.44 -35.38
C GLU A 281 -2.04 17.36 -34.47
N PRO A 282 -1.08 18.14 -35.01
CA PRO A 282 -0.45 19.24 -34.27
C PRO A 282 -1.47 20.15 -33.58
N ASP A 283 -1.19 20.51 -32.33
CA ASP A 283 -2.05 21.33 -31.46
C ASP A 283 -3.45 20.75 -31.18
N ALA A 284 -3.70 19.49 -31.53
CA ALA A 284 -4.96 18.83 -31.21
C ALA A 284 -5.11 18.67 -29.70
N SER A 285 -6.36 18.83 -29.24
CA SER A 285 -6.74 18.68 -27.84
C SER A 285 -7.75 17.56 -27.66
N ILE A 286 -7.56 16.75 -26.62
CA ILE A 286 -8.58 15.89 -26.05
C ILE A 286 -9.11 16.57 -24.79
N ALA A 287 -10.42 16.72 -24.65
CA ALA A 287 -11.04 17.32 -23.46
C ALA A 287 -12.20 16.44 -22.96
N LEU A 288 -12.01 15.81 -21.81
CA LEU A 288 -13.00 14.98 -21.13
C LEU A 288 -13.50 15.75 -19.92
N ALA A 289 -14.77 16.15 -19.93
CA ALA A 289 -15.30 17.06 -18.92
C ALA A 289 -15.49 16.39 -17.55
N ARG A 290 -15.91 15.12 -17.53
CA ARG A 290 -16.19 14.34 -16.33
C ARG A 290 -15.59 12.95 -16.44
N VAL A 291 -14.46 12.73 -15.78
CA VAL A 291 -13.76 11.46 -15.68
C VAL A 291 -13.89 10.93 -14.27
N THR A 292 -14.48 9.75 -14.11
CA THR A 292 -14.42 8.95 -12.88
C THR A 292 -13.48 7.79 -13.10
N ALA A 293 -12.67 7.48 -12.09
CA ALA A 293 -11.74 6.36 -12.11
C ALA A 293 -11.90 5.51 -10.86
N ARG A 294 -11.80 4.20 -11.02
CA ARG A 294 -11.86 3.22 -9.93
C ARG A 294 -10.64 2.32 -10.01
N ALA A 295 -9.82 2.33 -8.97
CA ALA A 295 -8.68 1.44 -8.83
C ALA A 295 -9.02 0.35 -7.80
N LYS A 296 -8.94 -0.92 -8.21
CA LYS A 296 -9.20 -2.07 -7.32
C LYS A 296 -7.91 -2.82 -7.01
N ARG A 297 -7.68 -3.17 -5.74
CA ARG A 297 -6.57 -4.01 -5.28
C ARG A 297 -7.05 -4.99 -4.20
N GLY A 298 -7.21 -6.25 -4.57
CA GLY A 298 -7.89 -7.20 -3.67
C GLY A 298 -9.32 -6.74 -3.41
N ASP A 299 -9.70 -6.64 -2.13
CA ASP A 299 -10.99 -6.08 -1.71
C ASP A 299 -10.98 -4.55 -1.58
N ASP A 300 -9.79 -3.91 -1.61
CA ASP A 300 -9.67 -2.47 -1.53
C ASP A 300 -10.11 -1.81 -2.85
N VAL A 301 -10.94 -0.77 -2.74
CA VAL A 301 -11.30 0.09 -3.87
C VAL A 301 -10.92 1.52 -3.51
N LEU A 302 -10.35 2.23 -4.48
CA LEU A 302 -10.14 3.67 -4.43
C LEU A 302 -10.93 4.33 -5.54
N HIS A 303 -11.85 5.23 -5.17
CA HIS A 303 -12.62 6.03 -6.10
C HIS A 303 -11.95 7.39 -6.31
N LEU A 304 -11.89 7.83 -7.57
CA LEU A 304 -11.38 9.13 -7.97
C LEU A 304 -12.35 9.81 -8.95
N GLY A 305 -12.53 11.11 -8.81
CA GLY A 305 -13.41 11.92 -9.65
C GLY A 305 -14.87 12.02 -9.16
N PRO A 306 -15.73 12.75 -9.90
CA PRO A 306 -15.51 13.24 -11.25
C PRO A 306 -14.44 14.35 -11.31
N GLY A 307 -13.67 14.37 -12.39
CA GLY A 307 -12.69 15.42 -12.68
C GLY A 307 -12.57 15.68 -14.18
N ALA A 308 -11.96 16.80 -14.57
CA ALA A 308 -11.69 17.09 -15.97
C ALA A 308 -10.33 16.49 -16.35
N LEU A 309 -10.25 15.85 -17.51
CA LEU A 309 -8.99 15.37 -18.10
C LEU A 309 -8.79 16.02 -19.45
N SER A 310 -7.62 16.59 -19.68
CA SER A 310 -7.22 17.08 -20.99
C SER A 310 -5.92 16.45 -21.45
N VAL A 311 -5.82 16.15 -22.74
CA VAL A 311 -4.56 15.75 -23.38
C VAL A 311 -4.24 16.78 -24.45
N LEU A 312 -3.04 17.33 -24.40
CA LEU A 312 -2.53 18.33 -25.32
C LEU A 312 -1.29 17.76 -26.04
N ARG A 313 -1.26 17.93 -27.35
CA ARG A 313 -0.09 17.59 -28.17
C ARG A 313 0.78 18.84 -28.37
N GLU A 314 1.82 18.97 -27.56
CA GLU A 314 2.83 20.02 -27.66
C GLU A 314 3.99 19.57 -28.59
N PRO A 315 4.86 20.49 -29.06
CA PRO A 315 6.06 20.10 -29.81
C PRO A 315 6.91 19.09 -29.02
N GLU A 316 7.11 17.91 -29.61
CA GLU A 316 7.88 16.80 -29.05
C GLU A 316 7.36 16.22 -27.72
N ARG A 317 6.17 16.60 -27.24
CA ARG A 317 5.60 16.14 -25.97
C ARG A 317 4.08 15.90 -26.02
N ILE A 318 3.63 14.92 -25.25
CA ILE A 318 2.22 14.74 -24.89
C ILE A 318 2.06 15.18 -23.44
N VAL A 319 1.19 16.16 -23.21
CA VAL A 319 0.86 16.68 -21.89
C VAL A 319 -0.53 16.19 -21.51
N ILE A 320 -0.63 15.46 -20.40
CA ILE A 320 -1.88 14.97 -19.82
C ILE A 320 -2.13 15.78 -18.55
N GLU A 321 -3.24 16.48 -18.47
CA GLU A 321 -3.63 17.26 -17.30
C GLU A 321 -4.94 16.72 -16.73
N LEU A 322 -4.96 16.43 -15.43
CA LEU A 322 -6.13 15.99 -14.68
C LEU A 322 -6.43 17.01 -13.58
N LYS A 323 -7.67 17.48 -13.55
CA LYS A 323 -8.23 18.36 -12.51
C LYS A 323 -9.36 17.64 -11.79
N PRO A 324 -9.08 16.90 -10.71
CA PRO A 324 -10.11 16.22 -9.94
C PRO A 324 -11.01 17.24 -9.23
N GLY A 325 -12.27 16.87 -9.01
CA GLY A 325 -13.25 17.72 -8.33
C GLY A 325 -13.93 18.77 -9.21
N ALA A 326 -13.54 18.89 -10.49
CA ALA A 326 -14.22 19.76 -11.45
C ALA A 326 -15.70 19.35 -11.59
N GLY A 327 -16.61 20.19 -11.06
CA GLY A 327 -18.05 19.95 -11.08
C GLY A 327 -18.61 19.10 -9.93
N SER A 328 -17.87 18.95 -8.83
CA SER A 328 -18.40 18.36 -7.58
C SER A 328 -19.10 19.42 -6.72
N THR A 329 -20.23 19.05 -6.11
CA THR A 329 -20.95 19.91 -5.15
C THR A 329 -20.20 19.93 -3.83
N ILE A 330 -19.83 21.11 -3.37
CA ILE A 330 -19.21 21.35 -2.06
C ILE A 330 -20.18 20.86 -0.96
N PRO A 331 -19.71 20.10 0.06
CA PRO A 331 -20.56 19.65 1.15
C PRO A 331 -21.26 20.82 1.85
N GLU A 332 -22.56 20.69 2.15
CA GLU A 332 -23.30 21.71 2.90
C GLU A 332 -22.66 21.93 4.28
N GLY A 333 -22.23 23.16 4.57
CA GLY A 333 -21.60 23.55 5.83
C GLY A 333 -20.10 23.85 5.76
N SER A 334 -19.42 23.63 4.62
CA SER A 334 -18.07 24.17 4.41
C SER A 334 -18.13 25.57 3.79
N SER A 335 -17.43 26.53 4.40
CA SER A 335 -17.25 27.86 3.82
C SER A 335 -16.45 27.73 2.52
N ASP A 336 -17.01 28.21 1.42
CA ASP A 336 -16.44 28.25 0.06
C ASP A 336 -15.10 29.03 -0.02
N GLU A 337 -14.74 29.76 1.02
CA GLU A 337 -13.54 30.59 1.11
C GLU A 337 -12.27 29.75 1.35
N GLY A 338 -11.80 29.01 0.34
CA GLY A 338 -10.43 28.49 0.36
C GLY A 338 -10.14 27.25 -0.48
N GLN A 339 -11.15 26.56 -1.02
CA GLN A 339 -10.91 25.36 -1.80
C GLN A 339 -10.23 25.69 -3.13
N ARG A 340 -9.05 25.11 -3.38
CA ARG A 340 -8.32 25.29 -4.66
C ARG A 340 -8.27 23.98 -5.41
N SER A 341 -8.45 24.02 -6.73
CA SER A 341 -8.34 22.84 -7.58
C SER A 341 -6.96 22.19 -7.44
N LEU A 342 -6.94 20.87 -7.32
CA LEU A 342 -5.74 20.09 -7.49
C LEU A 342 -5.53 19.85 -8.98
N THR A 343 -4.29 20.00 -9.46
CA THR A 343 -3.92 19.74 -10.85
C THR A 343 -2.80 18.72 -10.86
N PHE A 344 -2.97 17.65 -11.62
CA PHE A 344 -1.93 16.69 -11.95
C PHE A 344 -1.57 16.89 -13.42
N ARG A 345 -0.32 17.26 -13.72
CA ARG A 345 0.17 17.46 -15.08
C ARG A 345 1.29 16.47 -15.35
N LEU A 346 1.13 15.59 -16.33
CA LEU A 346 2.11 14.59 -16.76
C LEU A 346 2.62 14.95 -18.16
N SER A 347 3.92 15.13 -18.31
CA SER A 347 4.60 15.48 -19.56
C SER A 347 5.44 14.31 -20.05
N ILE A 348 5.09 13.74 -21.20
CA ILE A 348 5.74 12.56 -21.78
C ILE A 348 6.41 12.94 -23.09
N PRO A 349 7.72 12.70 -23.26
CA PRO A 349 8.42 13.00 -24.51
C PRO A 349 8.04 12.00 -25.61
N ILE A 350 7.83 12.53 -26.81
CA ILE A 350 7.57 11.80 -28.05
C ILE A 350 8.63 12.07 -29.14
N GLY A 351 9.52 13.03 -28.92
CA GLY A 351 10.63 13.36 -29.81
C GLY A 351 11.66 12.24 -30.00
N ALA A 352 12.63 12.49 -30.90
CA ALA A 352 13.68 11.53 -31.24
C ALA A 352 14.73 11.36 -30.12
N ARG A 353 14.85 12.35 -29.23
CA ARG A 353 15.74 12.29 -28.07
C ARG A 353 15.04 11.61 -26.90
N GLU A 354 15.77 10.74 -26.21
CA GLU A 354 15.27 10.18 -24.95
C GLU A 354 15.39 11.23 -23.85
N ASP A 355 14.27 11.90 -23.56
CA ASP A 355 14.16 12.85 -22.45
C ASP A 355 13.41 12.24 -21.25
N ALA A 356 13.47 12.93 -20.12
CA ALA A 356 12.76 12.54 -18.89
C ALA A 356 11.22 12.69 -19.03
N ILE A 357 10.48 11.88 -18.28
CA ILE A 357 9.04 12.09 -18.04
C ILE A 357 8.92 12.90 -16.76
N GLU A 358 8.11 13.96 -16.82
CA GLU A 358 7.91 14.88 -15.69
C GLU A 358 6.44 14.82 -15.25
N ALA A 359 6.19 14.84 -13.95
CA ALA A 359 4.86 14.94 -13.38
C ALA A 359 4.82 16.01 -12.29
N ASP A 360 3.96 17.00 -12.47
CA ASP A 360 3.68 18.05 -11.49
C ASP A 360 2.34 17.82 -10.83
N ILE A 361 2.30 17.90 -9.51
CA ILE A 361 1.08 17.84 -8.71
C ILE A 361 1.03 19.12 -7.91
N GLN A 362 0.00 19.93 -8.09
CA GLN A 362 -0.12 21.19 -7.34
C GLN A 362 -1.56 21.55 -7.04
N GLY A 363 -1.80 22.04 -5.84
CA GLY A 363 -3.08 22.63 -5.45
C GLY A 363 -3.49 22.31 -4.02
N GLY A 364 -4.75 22.58 -3.73
CA GLY A 364 -5.33 22.48 -2.41
C GLY A 364 -5.28 23.80 -1.60
N PRO A 365 -5.97 23.85 -0.45
CA PRO A 365 -6.65 22.72 0.20
C PRO A 365 -7.84 22.21 -0.61
N ILE A 366 -7.95 20.89 -0.77
CA ILE A 366 -9.05 20.19 -1.43
C ILE A 366 -9.53 19.05 -0.53
N TRP A 367 -10.85 18.90 -0.34
CA TRP A 367 -11.38 17.80 0.44
C TRP A 367 -11.24 16.46 -0.28
N LEU A 368 -10.95 15.38 0.46
CA LEU A 368 -10.81 14.05 -0.14
C LEU A 368 -12.11 13.59 -0.80
N SER A 369 -13.27 13.95 -0.24
CA SER A 369 -14.59 13.71 -0.86
C SER A 369 -14.72 14.36 -2.24
N THR A 370 -14.21 15.59 -2.42
CA THR A 370 -14.18 16.31 -3.72
C THR A 370 -13.27 15.61 -4.72
N LEU A 371 -12.21 14.93 -4.26
CA LEU A 371 -11.37 14.08 -5.11
C LEU A 371 -12.08 12.79 -5.54
N GLY A 372 -13.27 12.50 -5.03
CA GLY A 372 -14.04 11.28 -5.31
C GLY A 372 -13.80 10.15 -4.31
N VAL A 373 -12.94 10.36 -3.31
CA VAL A 373 -12.65 9.38 -2.25
C VAL A 373 -13.91 9.18 -1.41
N ARG A 374 -14.25 7.93 -1.14
CA ARG A 374 -15.47 7.57 -0.39
C ARG A 374 -15.14 7.05 1.00
N GLU A 375 -16.13 7.12 1.88
CA GLU A 375 -16.11 6.44 3.17
C GLU A 375 -15.77 4.94 2.98
N GLY A 376 -14.80 4.45 3.74
CA GLY A 376 -14.30 3.07 3.67
C GLY A 376 -13.17 2.82 2.67
N ASP A 377 -12.92 3.71 1.70
CA ASP A 377 -11.81 3.56 0.76
C ASP A 377 -10.48 3.50 1.55
N LEU A 378 -9.74 2.39 1.43
CA LEU A 378 -8.49 2.14 2.18
C LEU A 378 -8.63 2.28 3.72
N GLY A 379 -9.83 2.04 4.25
CA GLY A 379 -10.12 2.21 5.68
C GLY A 379 -10.27 3.67 6.12
N LEU A 380 -10.33 4.62 5.19
CA LEU A 380 -10.58 6.03 5.49
C LEU A 380 -12.02 6.24 5.95
N PHE A 381 -12.21 7.19 6.87
CA PHE A 381 -13.52 7.69 7.25
C PHE A 381 -13.48 9.21 7.44
N ASP A 382 -14.63 9.86 7.66
CA ASP A 382 -14.75 11.33 7.76
C ASP A 382 -14.17 12.08 6.56
N VAL A 383 -14.21 11.47 5.37
CA VAL A 383 -13.47 11.93 4.18
C VAL A 383 -13.94 13.31 3.68
N ALA A 384 -15.15 13.71 4.07
CA ALA A 384 -15.71 15.03 3.79
C ALA A 384 -14.99 16.18 4.49
N THR A 385 -14.29 15.90 5.59
CA THR A 385 -13.59 16.89 6.41
C THR A 385 -12.08 16.83 6.25
N ALA A 386 -11.55 15.73 5.72
CA ALA A 386 -10.15 15.57 5.42
C ALA A 386 -9.75 16.40 4.19
N SER A 387 -8.70 17.22 4.31
CA SER A 387 -8.23 18.07 3.21
C SER A 387 -6.75 17.83 2.89
N LEU A 388 -6.40 17.85 1.60
CA LEU A 388 -5.05 17.71 1.08
C LEU A 388 -4.59 19.03 0.44
N THR A 389 -3.35 19.43 0.73
CA THR A 389 -2.61 20.46 -0.02
C THR A 389 -1.27 19.85 -0.42
N THR A 390 -0.83 20.02 -1.66
CA THR A 390 0.45 19.47 -2.10
C THR A 390 1.03 20.26 -3.26
N ARG A 391 2.35 20.33 -3.31
CA ARG A 391 3.17 20.72 -4.45
C ARG A 391 4.25 19.67 -4.61
N SER A 392 4.30 18.99 -5.74
CA SER A 392 5.30 17.95 -6.00
C SER A 392 5.70 17.95 -7.45
N HIS A 393 7.01 17.85 -7.69
CA HIS A 393 7.62 17.65 -8.99
C HIS A 393 8.33 16.29 -8.99
N LEU A 394 7.93 15.43 -9.92
CA LEU A 394 8.46 14.08 -10.06
C LEU A 394 9.13 13.94 -11.43
N VAL A 395 10.35 13.41 -11.46
CA VAL A 395 11.11 13.22 -12.71
C VAL A 395 11.53 11.77 -12.84
N LEU A 396 11.02 11.09 -13.85
CA LEU A 396 11.48 9.77 -14.25
C LEU A 396 12.54 9.91 -15.34
N SER A 397 13.75 9.43 -15.06
CA SER A 397 14.93 9.57 -15.93
C SER A 397 14.70 9.03 -17.35
N ALA A 398 15.48 9.54 -18.31
CA ALA A 398 15.41 9.14 -19.71
C ALA A 398 15.60 7.63 -19.93
N ASP A 399 16.43 6.98 -19.11
CA ASP A 399 16.66 5.52 -19.13
C ASP A 399 15.63 4.72 -18.31
N GLY A 400 14.69 5.40 -17.63
CA GLY A 400 13.65 4.80 -16.79
C GLY A 400 14.17 4.09 -15.54
N ARG A 401 15.40 4.36 -15.11
CA ARG A 401 16.02 3.70 -13.95
C ARG A 401 15.89 4.49 -12.66
N GLU A 402 15.71 5.80 -12.72
CA GLU A 402 15.72 6.68 -11.56
C GLU A 402 14.48 7.57 -11.52
N LEU A 403 13.91 7.71 -10.33
CA LEU A 403 12.82 8.63 -10.02
C LEU A 403 13.33 9.67 -9.02
N SER A 404 13.28 10.94 -9.41
CA SER A 404 13.47 12.06 -8.50
C SER A 404 12.12 12.59 -8.02
N ILE A 405 12.04 12.95 -6.75
CA ILE A 405 10.87 13.53 -6.10
C ILE A 405 11.33 14.78 -5.36
N ASP A 406 10.68 15.91 -5.61
CA ASP A 406 10.87 17.17 -4.88
C ASP A 406 9.49 17.76 -4.59
N GLY A 407 9.09 17.83 -3.33
CA GLY A 407 7.76 18.31 -3.00
C GLY A 407 7.46 18.49 -1.52
N ASP A 408 6.42 19.24 -1.26
CA ASP A 408 5.87 19.54 0.05
C ASP A 408 4.34 19.41 0.04
N GLY A 409 3.75 19.25 1.23
CA GLY A 409 2.30 19.18 1.35
C GLY A 409 1.82 19.04 2.77
N SER A 410 0.51 19.03 2.94
CA SER A 410 -0.14 18.74 4.21
C SER A 410 -1.47 18.03 4.01
N VAL A 411 -1.81 17.18 4.97
CA VAL A 411 -3.13 16.61 5.13
C VAL A 411 -3.67 17.05 6.48
N LYS A 412 -4.92 17.52 6.51
CA LYS A 412 -5.63 17.90 7.74
C LYS A 412 -6.83 16.99 7.94
N ASN A 413 -7.12 16.69 9.20
CA ASN A 413 -8.27 15.92 9.65
C ASN A 413 -8.42 14.54 8.99
N LEU A 414 -7.30 13.86 8.75
CA LEU A 414 -7.31 12.51 8.20
C LEU A 414 -7.79 11.51 9.25
N SER A 415 -8.77 10.70 8.89
CA SER A 415 -9.35 9.67 9.74
C SER A 415 -9.17 8.31 9.07
N ILE A 416 -8.53 7.35 9.75
CA ILE A 416 -8.18 6.03 9.21
C ILE A 416 -8.39 4.91 10.23
N ARG A 417 -8.93 3.78 9.77
CA ARG A 417 -9.05 2.53 10.52
C ARG A 417 -8.07 1.50 9.95
N SER A 418 -7.11 1.07 10.76
CA SER A 418 -6.13 0.05 10.38
C SER A 418 -5.66 -0.73 11.60
N GLU A 419 -5.88 -2.05 11.60
CA GLU A 419 -5.48 -2.95 12.69
C GLU A 419 -3.95 -2.93 12.95
N ALA A 420 -3.15 -2.62 11.93
CA ALA A 420 -1.70 -2.48 12.07
C ALA A 420 -1.33 -1.22 12.88
N LEU A 421 -2.14 -0.15 12.78
CA LEU A 421 -1.95 1.09 13.50
C LEU A 421 -2.54 1.01 14.92
N SER A 422 -3.83 0.68 15.03
CA SER A 422 -4.57 0.60 16.29
C SER A 422 -5.81 -0.27 16.15
N ASP A 423 -6.28 -0.81 17.27
CA ASP A 423 -7.59 -1.49 17.35
C ASP A 423 -8.75 -0.48 17.30
N GLU A 424 -8.47 0.78 17.67
CA GLU A 424 -9.41 1.90 17.58
C GLU A 424 -9.25 2.68 16.29
N ALA A 425 -10.31 3.33 15.84
CA ALA A 425 -10.26 4.23 14.70
C ALA A 425 -9.40 5.46 15.05
N VAL A 426 -8.45 5.81 14.19
CA VAL A 426 -7.56 6.97 14.38
C VAL A 426 -8.14 8.14 13.63
N SER A 427 -8.72 9.11 14.35
CA SER A 427 -9.36 10.28 13.76
C SER A 427 -8.55 11.56 13.92
N GLY A 428 -8.72 12.50 13.00
CA GLY A 428 -8.22 13.87 13.16
C GLY A 428 -6.70 14.02 13.06
N VAL A 429 -6.05 13.22 12.22
CA VAL A 429 -4.61 13.30 12.01
C VAL A 429 -4.29 14.53 11.16
N HIS A 430 -3.35 15.34 11.65
CA HIS A 430 -2.77 16.48 10.94
C HIS A 430 -1.29 16.19 10.69
N LEU A 431 -0.89 16.24 9.43
CA LEU A 431 0.50 16.01 9.04
C LEU A 431 0.91 16.98 7.93
N ALA A 432 2.12 17.49 7.99
CA ALA A 432 2.77 18.17 6.88
C ALA A 432 4.09 17.47 6.54
N TRP A 433 4.54 17.61 5.29
CA TRP A 433 5.79 17.03 4.85
C TRP A 433 6.51 17.93 3.86
N ARG A 434 7.82 17.74 3.79
CA ARG A 434 8.69 18.21 2.73
C ARG A 434 9.72 17.12 2.45
N ALA A 435 9.90 16.77 1.19
CA ALA A 435 10.76 15.66 0.81
C ALA A 435 11.47 15.92 -0.51
N LYS A 436 12.78 15.62 -0.52
CA LYS A 436 13.62 15.57 -1.70
C LYS A 436 14.37 14.26 -1.75
N ALA A 437 14.08 13.45 -2.77
CA ALA A 437 14.60 12.10 -2.88
C ALA A 437 14.93 11.68 -4.32
N GLN A 438 15.82 10.69 -4.43
CA GLN A 438 16.20 10.00 -5.65
C GLN A 438 16.14 8.49 -5.42
N ILE A 439 15.43 7.77 -6.28
CA ILE A 439 15.11 6.35 -6.10
C ILE A 439 15.49 5.60 -7.37
N ALA A 440 16.38 4.61 -7.26
CA ALA A 440 16.57 3.63 -8.31
C ALA A 440 15.39 2.64 -8.32
N LEU A 441 14.69 2.54 -9.45
CA LEU A 441 13.43 1.80 -9.58
C LEU A 441 13.59 0.27 -9.64
N ASP A 442 14.82 -0.23 -9.55
CA ASP A 442 15.15 -1.62 -9.27
C ASP A 442 15.29 -1.92 -7.76
N GLY A 443 15.08 -0.91 -6.91
CA GLY A 443 15.22 -0.98 -5.45
C GLY A 443 16.68 -1.10 -4.99
N SER A 444 17.66 -0.88 -5.87
CA SER A 444 19.08 -0.95 -5.53
C SER A 444 19.55 0.25 -4.73
N ARG A 445 18.87 1.40 -4.83
CA ARG A 445 19.31 2.64 -4.21
C ARG A 445 18.13 3.55 -3.89
N VAL A 446 18.16 4.13 -2.70
CA VAL A 446 17.26 5.21 -2.26
C VAL A 446 18.13 6.26 -1.60
N ARG A 447 18.00 7.52 -2.01
CA ARG A 447 18.66 8.65 -1.39
C ARG A 447 17.59 9.68 -1.04
N VAL A 448 17.59 10.12 0.21
CA VAL A 448 16.74 11.19 0.74
C VAL A 448 17.69 12.31 1.14
N ASP A 449 17.70 13.39 0.37
CA ASP A 449 18.53 14.57 0.64
C ASP A 449 17.90 15.42 1.77
N GLU A 450 16.58 15.52 1.75
CA GLU A 450 15.78 16.28 2.69
C GLU A 450 14.48 15.52 2.95
N GLY A 451 14.14 15.33 4.22
CA GLY A 451 12.90 14.71 4.66
C GLY A 451 12.47 15.39 5.94
N GLU A 452 11.34 16.04 5.92
CA GLU A 452 10.74 16.72 7.04
C GLU A 452 9.29 16.27 7.15
N VAL A 453 8.87 15.93 8.35
CA VAL A 453 7.48 15.57 8.68
C VAL A 453 7.09 16.30 9.94
N ASP A 454 6.04 17.10 9.85
CA ASP A 454 5.42 17.74 11.00
C ASP A 454 4.19 16.95 11.41
N LEU A 455 4.17 16.51 12.66
CA LEU A 455 3.04 15.88 13.33
C LEU A 455 2.51 16.88 14.36
N ASP A 456 1.55 17.70 13.95
CA ASP A 456 1.06 18.85 14.73
C ASP A 456 2.21 19.78 15.21
N ARG A 457 2.68 19.62 16.45
CA ARG A 457 3.77 20.43 17.04
C ARG A 457 5.11 19.72 17.12
N ILE A 458 5.22 18.49 16.62
CA ILE A 458 6.47 17.73 16.57
C ILE A 458 7.00 17.69 15.14
N GLN A 459 8.18 18.28 14.95
CA GLN A 459 8.92 18.22 13.69
C GLN A 459 9.92 17.06 13.72
N VAL A 460 9.96 16.27 12.65
CA VAL A 460 10.90 15.17 12.47
C VAL A 460 11.67 15.39 11.18
N LEU A 461 12.99 15.48 11.29
CA LEU A 461 13.93 15.64 10.19
C LEU A 461 14.62 14.30 9.94
N ALA A 462 14.73 13.90 8.68
CA ALA A 462 15.37 12.66 8.26
C ALA A 462 16.11 12.85 6.94
N SER A 463 17.29 12.27 6.84
CA SER A 463 18.05 12.17 5.60
C SER A 463 18.81 10.86 5.56
N GLY A 464 19.19 10.42 4.37
CA GLY A 464 19.99 9.21 4.27
C GLY A 464 20.07 8.61 2.89
N GLN A 465 20.79 7.51 2.84
CA GLN A 465 20.98 6.68 1.67
C GLN A 465 20.93 5.21 2.04
N TYR A 466 20.33 4.44 1.17
CA TYR A 466 20.27 3.00 1.18
C TYR A 466 20.81 2.49 -0.16
N GLU A 467 21.65 1.47 -0.12
CA GLU A 467 22.18 0.77 -1.29
C GLU A 467 22.06 -0.75 -1.08
N ARG A 468 21.71 -1.48 -2.14
CA ARG A 468 21.70 -2.94 -2.19
C ARG A 468 22.69 -3.42 -3.24
N VAL A 469 23.63 -4.26 -2.83
CA VAL A 469 24.65 -4.88 -3.69
C VAL A 469 24.53 -6.39 -3.56
N GLY A 470 23.86 -7.03 -4.53
CA GLY A 470 23.48 -8.44 -4.40
C GLY A 470 22.48 -8.63 -3.25
N ASP A 471 22.81 -9.52 -2.31
CA ASP A 471 22.03 -9.74 -1.07
C ASP A 471 22.46 -8.84 0.10
N GLU A 472 23.45 -7.98 -0.13
CA GLU A 472 24.01 -7.13 0.92
C GLU A 472 23.39 -5.74 0.89
N HIS A 473 23.21 -5.18 2.08
CA HIS A 473 22.54 -3.91 2.32
C HIS A 473 23.50 -2.94 3.02
N ARG A 474 23.56 -1.73 2.48
CA ARG A 474 24.30 -0.62 3.08
C ARG A 474 23.33 0.51 3.39
N VAL A 475 23.39 1.00 4.62
CA VAL A 475 22.55 2.09 5.11
C VAL A 475 23.44 3.18 5.70
N ARG A 476 23.11 4.43 5.39
CA ARG A 476 23.55 5.63 6.12
C ARG A 476 22.35 6.54 6.28
N ALA A 477 21.82 6.66 7.48
CA ALA A 477 20.66 7.50 7.76
C ALA A 477 20.88 8.32 9.02
N GLN A 478 20.23 9.48 9.06
CA GLN A 478 20.16 10.37 10.21
C GLN A 478 18.70 10.73 10.46
N LEU A 479 18.36 10.87 11.73
CA LEU A 479 17.06 11.30 12.22
C LEU A 479 17.32 12.38 13.28
N ASP A 480 16.61 13.51 13.20
CA ASP A 480 16.66 14.55 14.21
C ASP A 480 15.24 14.98 14.55
N VAL A 481 14.91 14.97 15.83
CA VAL A 481 13.72 15.59 16.40
C VAL A 481 14.26 16.76 17.22
N PRO A 482 14.10 18.01 16.73
CA PRO A 482 14.52 19.19 17.46
C PRO A 482 13.88 19.26 18.85
N LEU A 483 14.44 20.12 19.72
CA LEU A 483 13.93 20.29 21.07
C LEU A 483 12.45 20.67 21.07
N ALA A 484 11.62 19.79 21.64
CA ALA A 484 10.18 19.94 21.69
C ALA A 484 9.66 19.71 23.12
N SER A 485 8.48 20.25 23.43
CA SER A 485 7.82 20.01 24.71
C SER A 485 7.32 18.56 24.80
N CYS A 486 7.49 17.93 25.97
CA CYS A 486 6.96 16.60 26.21
C CYS A 486 5.42 16.58 26.19
N GLN A 487 4.78 17.67 26.61
CA GLN A 487 3.33 17.82 26.50
C GLN A 487 2.90 17.91 25.04
N ALA A 488 3.62 18.67 24.22
CA ALA A 488 3.34 18.76 22.79
C ALA A 488 3.49 17.39 22.10
N MET A 489 4.44 16.56 22.52
CA MET A 489 4.58 15.19 22.02
C MET A 489 3.33 14.35 22.28
N LEU A 490 2.83 14.33 23.53
CA LEU A 490 1.60 13.60 23.87
C LEU A 490 0.39 14.12 23.10
N GLU A 491 0.23 15.44 23.02
CA GLU A 491 -0.91 16.08 22.37
C GLU A 491 -0.89 15.94 20.85
N SER A 492 0.29 15.73 20.25
CA SER A 492 0.43 15.45 18.81
C SER A 492 0.07 14.02 18.45
N VAL A 493 -0.11 13.12 19.44
CA VAL A 493 -0.55 11.74 19.22
C VAL A 493 -2.09 11.70 19.16
N PRO A 494 -2.69 11.29 18.03
CA PRO A 494 -4.13 11.10 17.93
C PRO A 494 -4.68 10.18 19.02
N LYS A 495 -5.88 10.48 19.53
CA LYS A 495 -6.49 9.73 20.64
C LYS A 495 -6.57 8.22 20.38
N GLY A 496 -6.97 7.82 19.17
CA GLY A 496 -7.04 6.41 18.79
C GLY A 496 -5.70 5.68 18.75
N LEU A 497 -4.55 6.39 18.73
CA LEU A 497 -3.21 5.79 18.83
C LEU A 497 -2.69 5.69 20.27
N ALA A 498 -3.28 6.41 21.22
CA ALA A 498 -2.87 6.37 22.61
C ALA A 498 -4.04 6.62 23.58
N PRO A 499 -5.08 5.77 23.57
CA PRO A 499 -6.24 5.95 24.43
C PRO A 499 -5.90 5.91 25.92
N LYS A 500 -4.92 5.10 26.35
CA LYS A 500 -4.49 5.00 27.76
C LYS A 500 -3.69 6.20 28.26
N LEU A 501 -3.16 7.03 27.36
CA LEU A 501 -2.39 8.21 27.73
C LEU A 501 -3.26 9.48 27.80
N GLN A 502 -4.55 9.37 27.47
CA GLN A 502 -5.46 10.50 27.50
C GLN A 502 -5.60 11.06 28.92
N GLY A 503 -5.46 12.37 29.07
CA GLY A 503 -5.49 13.05 30.37
C GLY A 503 -4.16 13.04 31.12
N MET A 504 -3.12 12.37 30.61
CA MET A 504 -1.78 12.47 31.18
C MET A 504 -1.19 13.87 30.94
N ARG A 505 -0.57 14.45 31.97
CA ARG A 505 0.16 15.71 31.88
C ARG A 505 1.64 15.49 32.04
N MET A 506 2.43 16.11 31.18
CA MET A 506 3.88 16.04 31.19
C MET A 506 4.53 17.41 31.21
N ALA A 507 5.59 17.53 31.98
CA ALA A 507 6.49 18.68 31.98
C ALA A 507 7.83 18.34 31.32
N GLY A 508 8.59 19.38 30.98
CA GLY A 508 9.92 19.25 30.39
C GLY A 508 9.93 19.26 28.87
N SER A 509 11.10 18.93 28.33
CA SER A 509 11.39 18.94 26.90
C SER A 509 12.19 17.70 26.52
N PHE A 510 12.09 17.29 25.26
CA PHE A 510 12.91 16.23 24.70
C PHE A 510 13.45 16.64 23.32
N ALA A 511 14.60 16.06 22.97
CA ALA A 511 15.16 16.06 21.63
C ALA A 511 15.70 14.66 21.35
N LEU A 512 15.70 14.25 20.09
CA LEU A 512 16.20 12.95 19.67
C LEU A 512 17.11 13.09 18.45
N LYS A 513 18.34 12.59 18.55
CA LYS A 513 19.25 12.48 17.41
C LYS A 513 19.62 11.03 17.18
N GLY A 514 19.25 10.48 16.05
CA GLY A 514 19.57 9.12 15.62
C GLY A 514 20.52 9.10 14.43
N LYS A 515 21.43 8.13 14.42
CA LYS A 515 22.23 7.75 13.25
C LYS A 515 22.22 6.24 13.05
N ALA A 516 22.22 5.82 11.80
CA ALA A 516 22.40 4.42 11.44
C ALA A 516 23.36 4.33 10.26
N ARG A 517 24.54 3.73 10.48
CA ARG A 517 25.51 3.40 9.44
C ARG A 517 25.88 1.93 9.56
N PHE A 518 25.51 1.11 8.59
CA PHE A 518 25.96 -0.27 8.56
C PHE A 518 26.08 -0.83 7.14
N ASP A 519 26.90 -1.88 7.01
CA ASP A 519 27.05 -2.69 5.79
C ASP A 519 26.95 -4.17 6.19
N THR A 520 25.93 -4.87 5.70
CA THR A 520 25.69 -6.26 6.09
C THR A 520 26.80 -7.22 5.63
N ALA A 521 27.57 -6.86 4.60
CA ALA A 521 28.70 -7.65 4.13
C ALA A 521 29.87 -7.65 5.13
N ARG A 522 29.95 -6.61 5.98
CA ARG A 522 31.04 -6.40 6.95
C ARG A 522 30.52 -5.95 8.31
N LEU A 523 29.41 -6.52 8.75
CA LEU A 523 28.67 -6.04 9.93
C LEU A 523 29.51 -6.01 11.23
N ASP A 524 30.51 -6.89 11.36
CA ASP A 524 31.42 -6.91 12.51
C ASP A 524 32.37 -5.70 12.57
N ARG A 525 32.62 -5.04 11.42
CA ARG A 525 33.49 -3.86 11.30
C ARG A 525 32.73 -2.57 11.00
N ASP A 526 31.64 -2.68 10.24
CA ASP A 526 30.82 -1.58 9.73
C ASP A 526 29.41 -1.66 10.32
N PHE A 527 29.30 -1.44 11.63
CA PHE A 527 28.02 -1.28 12.32
C PHE A 527 28.11 -0.17 13.37
N ASP A 528 27.51 0.97 13.05
CA ASP A 528 27.39 2.15 13.90
C ASP A 528 25.93 2.62 13.87
N VAL A 529 25.13 2.04 14.74
CA VAL A 529 23.76 2.50 15.02
C VAL A 529 23.77 3.14 16.39
N ASP A 530 23.32 4.38 16.49
CA ASP A 530 23.31 5.14 17.73
C ASP A 530 22.16 6.13 17.77
N TRP A 531 21.71 6.45 18.97
CA TRP A 531 20.74 7.51 19.18
C TRP A 531 20.95 8.14 20.55
N ASP A 532 20.84 9.46 20.58
CA ASP A 532 20.83 10.26 21.79
C ASP A 532 19.44 10.83 22.02
N VAL A 533 18.89 10.56 23.21
CA VAL A 533 17.61 11.12 23.65
C VAL A 533 17.93 12.05 24.82
N SER A 534 17.98 13.35 24.53
CA SER A 534 18.11 14.37 25.54
C SER A 534 16.71 14.70 26.05
N SER A 535 16.35 14.25 27.25
CA SER A 535 14.99 14.39 27.79
C SER A 535 14.99 14.83 29.25
N SER A 536 14.18 15.83 29.56
CA SER A 536 13.75 16.22 30.90
C SER A 536 12.27 15.90 31.14
N CYS A 537 11.68 15.03 30.30
CA CYS A 537 10.28 14.66 30.41
C CYS A 537 9.96 14.07 31.78
N ARG A 538 8.92 14.61 32.41
CA ARG A 538 8.37 14.10 33.66
C ARG A 538 6.85 14.06 33.57
N VAL A 539 6.24 12.95 33.95
CA VAL A 539 4.78 12.88 34.15
C VAL A 539 4.45 13.59 35.45
N GLU A 540 3.62 14.64 35.38
CA GLU A 540 3.13 15.38 36.56
C GLU A 540 1.81 14.82 37.06
N GLU A 541 0.95 14.37 36.14
CA GLU A 541 -0.36 13.82 36.44
C GLU A 541 -0.60 12.61 35.54
N ALA A 542 -0.93 11.47 36.16
CA ALA A 542 -1.30 10.25 35.47
C ALA A 542 -2.80 9.97 35.70
N PRO A 543 -3.52 9.44 34.70
CA PRO A 543 -4.90 8.98 34.89
C PRO A 543 -5.01 7.95 36.02
N PRO A 544 -6.15 7.86 36.76
CA PRO A 544 -6.27 6.96 37.91
C PRO A 544 -6.08 5.46 37.59
N ASP A 545 -6.36 5.03 36.36
CA ASP A 545 -6.13 3.66 35.92
C ASP A 545 -4.64 3.39 35.58
N ILE A 546 -3.84 4.43 35.43
CA ILE A 546 -2.40 4.37 35.18
C ILE A 546 -1.57 4.66 36.43
N ASP A 547 -2.08 5.46 37.37
CA ASP A 547 -1.34 5.90 38.57
C ASP A 547 -0.79 4.72 39.38
N VAL A 548 0.53 4.72 39.63
CA VAL A 548 1.23 3.65 40.38
C VAL A 548 0.79 3.53 41.83
N ALA A 549 0.18 4.56 42.42
CA ALA A 549 -0.34 4.53 43.78
C ALA A 549 -1.35 3.38 43.98
N ARG A 550 -2.03 2.96 42.89
CA ARG A 550 -2.95 1.82 42.92
C ARG A 550 -2.29 0.49 43.30
N PHE A 551 -0.98 0.33 43.07
CA PHE A 551 -0.25 -0.92 43.35
C PHE A 551 0.19 -1.07 44.81
N ARG A 552 -0.03 -0.05 45.65
CA ARG A 552 0.25 -0.12 47.10
C ARG A 552 -0.77 -0.96 47.88
N LYS A 553 -1.85 -1.39 47.23
CA LYS A 553 -2.93 -2.22 47.77
C LYS A 553 -3.32 -3.29 46.74
N PRO A 554 -4.12 -4.31 47.11
CA PRO A 554 -4.67 -5.25 46.13
C PRO A 554 -5.35 -4.53 44.98
N PHE A 555 -5.03 -4.96 43.76
CA PHE A 555 -5.54 -4.42 42.51
C PHE A 555 -5.93 -5.56 41.56
N ARG A 556 -6.81 -5.25 40.61
CA ARG A 556 -7.16 -6.19 39.55
C ARG A 556 -6.27 -5.99 38.34
N HIS A 557 -5.67 -7.08 37.90
CA HIS A 557 -4.87 -7.19 36.69
C HIS A 557 -5.68 -7.95 35.63
N GLN A 558 -5.83 -7.34 34.45
CA GLN A 558 -6.51 -7.95 33.31
C GLN A 558 -5.52 -8.81 32.52
N THR A 559 -5.90 -10.06 32.27
CA THR A 559 -5.11 -11.00 31.48
C THR A 559 -6.01 -11.92 30.65
N TYR A 560 -5.44 -12.97 30.06
CA TYR A 560 -6.10 -13.87 29.13
C TYR A 560 -5.93 -15.31 29.59
N ASP A 561 -6.99 -16.12 29.47
CA ASP A 561 -6.95 -17.54 29.78
C ASP A 561 -6.34 -18.39 28.65
N GLY A 562 -6.44 -19.72 28.79
CA GLY A 562 -5.94 -20.69 27.80
C GLY A 562 -6.55 -20.51 26.41
N ASP A 563 -7.83 -20.12 26.35
CA ASP A 563 -8.66 -19.97 25.15
C ASP A 563 -8.63 -18.54 24.59
N GLY A 564 -7.88 -17.64 25.23
CA GLY A 564 -7.74 -16.25 24.81
C GLY A 564 -8.88 -15.34 25.26
N LYS A 565 -9.72 -15.77 26.21
CA LYS A 565 -10.75 -14.94 26.82
C LYS A 565 -10.15 -14.07 27.93
N ARG A 566 -10.60 -12.82 28.01
CA ARG A 566 -10.19 -11.88 29.07
C ARG A 566 -10.68 -12.34 30.44
N ILE A 567 -9.79 -12.33 31.41
CA ILE A 567 -10.04 -12.63 32.82
C ILE A 567 -9.41 -11.56 33.72
N GLU A 568 -9.96 -11.39 34.93
CA GLU A 568 -9.38 -10.53 35.95
C GLU A 568 -8.79 -11.38 37.08
N ILE A 569 -7.56 -11.06 37.47
CA ILE A 569 -6.88 -11.66 38.61
C ILE A 569 -6.60 -10.57 39.62
N GLU A 570 -7.00 -10.79 40.87
CA GLU A 570 -6.62 -9.91 41.98
C GLU A 570 -5.20 -10.25 42.44
N THR A 571 -4.36 -9.24 42.54
CA THR A 571 -2.97 -9.35 42.99
C THR A 571 -2.55 -8.03 43.66
N GLY A 572 -1.46 -8.03 44.41
CA GLY A 572 -0.95 -6.85 45.11
C GLY A 572 -0.60 -7.15 46.56
N PRO A 573 -0.02 -6.18 47.29
CA PRO A 573 0.34 -6.33 48.68
C PRO A 573 -0.82 -6.90 49.50
N GLN A 574 -0.53 -7.86 50.39
CA GLN A 574 -1.51 -8.59 51.23
C GLN A 574 -2.42 -9.61 50.52
N SER A 575 -2.37 -9.75 49.19
CA SER A 575 -3.03 -10.86 48.50
C SER A 575 -2.31 -12.20 48.75
N GLN A 576 -3.04 -13.32 48.69
CA GLN A 576 -2.58 -14.65 49.11
C GLN A 576 -1.24 -15.10 48.48
N ASN A 577 -0.98 -14.71 47.23
CA ASN A 577 0.17 -15.17 46.47
C ASN A 577 1.22 -14.05 46.22
N TRP A 578 1.04 -12.87 46.80
CA TRP A 578 2.01 -11.78 46.69
C TRP A 578 3.26 -12.08 47.52
N VAL A 579 4.42 -11.81 46.94
CA VAL A 579 5.71 -11.96 47.60
C VAL A 579 6.45 -10.63 47.52
N SER A 580 6.76 -10.05 48.67
CA SER A 580 7.62 -8.86 48.74
C SER A 580 9.03 -9.17 48.23
N TYR A 581 9.72 -8.19 47.67
CA TYR A 581 11.06 -8.31 47.07
C TYR A 581 12.06 -9.07 47.95
N GLY A 582 12.19 -8.70 49.22
CA GLY A 582 13.11 -9.34 50.17
C GLY A 582 12.77 -10.80 50.53
N SER A 583 11.57 -11.27 50.17
CA SER A 583 11.13 -12.67 50.33
C SER A 583 11.20 -13.48 49.02
N ILE A 584 11.77 -12.90 47.98
CA ILE A 584 12.08 -13.57 46.72
C ILE A 584 13.55 -14.03 46.80
N SER A 585 13.84 -15.27 46.41
CA SER A 585 15.22 -15.77 46.34
C SER A 585 16.07 -14.85 45.46
N LYS A 586 17.27 -14.47 45.93
CA LYS A 586 18.25 -13.69 45.15
C LYS A 586 18.56 -14.33 43.79
N PHE A 587 18.47 -15.66 43.71
CA PHE A 587 18.70 -16.38 42.47
C PHE A 587 17.63 -16.09 41.41
N MET A 588 16.40 -15.75 41.82
CA MET A 588 15.34 -15.36 40.90
C MET A 588 15.66 -14.03 40.21
N GLU A 589 16.14 -13.04 40.96
CA GLU A 589 16.60 -11.78 40.38
C GLU A 589 17.77 -12.04 39.41
N ILE A 590 18.79 -12.77 39.86
CA ILE A 590 19.94 -13.16 39.01
C ILE A 590 19.49 -13.86 37.74
N ALA A 591 18.48 -14.73 37.83
CA ALA A 591 17.91 -15.43 36.69
C ALA A 591 17.24 -14.47 35.71
N VAL A 592 16.38 -13.56 36.19
CA VAL A 592 15.73 -12.52 35.35
C VAL A 592 16.78 -11.64 34.68
N LEU A 593 17.78 -11.18 35.43
CA LEU A 593 18.85 -10.38 34.86
C LEU A 593 19.64 -11.17 33.80
N THR A 594 19.72 -12.48 33.92
CA THR A 594 20.53 -13.32 33.02
C THR A 594 19.78 -13.65 31.73
N THR A 595 18.48 -13.91 31.81
CA THR A 595 17.67 -14.33 30.67
C THR A 595 16.91 -13.19 29.99
N GLU A 596 16.36 -12.25 30.77
CA GLU A 596 15.50 -11.16 30.28
C GLU A 596 16.27 -9.86 30.10
N ASP A 597 16.91 -9.38 31.17
CA ASP A 597 17.41 -8.00 31.21
C ASP A 597 18.75 -7.85 31.93
N GLY A 598 19.84 -8.00 31.16
CA GLY A 598 21.20 -7.90 31.67
C GLY A 598 21.61 -6.52 32.18
N GLY A 599 20.88 -5.48 31.81
CA GLY A 599 21.16 -4.09 32.09
C GLY A 599 20.22 -3.45 33.10
N PHE A 600 19.25 -4.19 33.65
CA PHE A 600 18.12 -3.67 34.42
C PHE A 600 18.46 -2.53 35.39
N HIS A 601 19.47 -2.71 36.24
CA HIS A 601 19.87 -1.71 37.25
C HIS A 601 20.61 -0.49 36.68
N ARG A 602 21.12 -0.57 35.45
CA ARG A 602 21.92 0.49 34.81
C ARG A 602 21.11 1.41 33.90
N HIS A 603 20.00 0.94 33.33
CA HIS A 603 19.16 1.75 32.43
C HIS A 603 17.88 2.23 33.12
N ARG A 604 17.21 3.22 32.53
CA ARG A 604 15.89 3.72 32.96
C ARG A 604 14.83 3.24 31.96
N GLY A 605 14.49 1.96 32.02
CA GLY A 605 13.47 1.35 31.15
C GLY A 605 13.90 0.89 29.76
N PHE A 606 14.92 1.51 29.14
CA PHE A 606 15.38 1.12 27.79
C PHE A 606 16.87 0.80 27.77
N ASP A 607 17.23 -0.42 27.35
CA ASP A 607 18.63 -0.82 27.20
C ASP A 607 19.13 -0.52 25.78
N HIS A 608 19.84 0.59 25.63
CA HIS A 608 20.44 1.01 24.36
C HIS A 608 21.36 -0.06 23.76
N GLY A 609 22.14 -0.74 24.61
CA GLY A 609 23.06 -1.80 24.18
C GLY A 609 22.30 -3.04 23.70
N ALA A 610 21.24 -3.45 24.39
CA ALA A 610 20.41 -4.57 23.99
C ALA A 610 19.69 -4.29 22.66
N ILE A 611 19.18 -3.08 22.45
CA ILE A 611 18.55 -2.68 21.18
C ILE A 611 19.57 -2.73 20.04
N LYS A 612 20.76 -2.12 20.20
CA LYS A 612 21.82 -2.17 19.18
C LYS A 612 22.24 -3.61 18.84
N ASN A 613 22.42 -4.44 19.87
CA ASN A 613 22.81 -5.84 19.69
C ASN A 613 21.70 -6.66 19.03
N SER A 614 20.43 -6.42 19.36
CA SER A 614 19.28 -7.04 18.72
C SER A 614 19.21 -6.68 17.23
N ILE A 615 19.39 -5.40 16.89
CA ILE A 615 19.45 -4.94 15.49
C ILE A 615 20.61 -5.65 14.76
N ARG A 616 21.82 -5.65 15.33
CA ARG A 616 22.98 -6.31 14.73
C ARG A 616 22.75 -7.81 14.48
N GLU A 617 22.25 -8.55 15.47
CA GLU A 617 22.01 -9.99 15.33
C GLU A 617 20.87 -10.31 14.36
N ASN A 618 19.79 -9.51 14.36
CA ASN A 618 18.69 -9.68 13.41
C ASN A 618 19.15 -9.43 11.97
N LEU A 619 19.99 -8.41 11.74
CA LEU A 619 20.64 -8.16 10.44
C LEU A 619 21.55 -9.33 10.05
N ARG A 620 22.41 -9.78 10.98
CA ARG A 620 23.33 -10.92 10.76
C ARG A 620 22.60 -12.21 10.39
N LYS A 621 21.46 -12.48 11.03
CA LYS A 621 20.66 -13.69 10.82
C LYS A 621 19.61 -13.54 9.71
N ARG A 622 19.45 -12.34 9.14
CA ARG A 622 18.44 -11.97 8.12
C ARG A 622 17.00 -12.36 8.51
N ARG A 623 16.73 -12.44 9.81
CA ARG A 623 15.42 -12.78 10.38
C ARG A 623 15.36 -12.28 11.82
N PHE A 624 14.15 -12.07 12.32
CA PHE A 624 13.96 -11.73 13.73
C PHE A 624 14.34 -12.93 14.62
N VAL A 625 15.49 -12.83 15.28
CA VAL A 625 16.03 -13.85 16.21
C VAL A 625 16.00 -13.40 17.66
N ARG A 626 16.02 -12.09 17.90
CA ARG A 626 16.19 -11.53 19.24
C ARG A 626 15.45 -10.19 19.35
N GLY A 627 14.68 -10.02 20.43
CA GLY A 627 14.10 -8.74 20.83
C GLY A 627 15.01 -7.93 21.76
N ALA A 628 14.53 -6.77 22.19
CA ALA A 628 15.25 -5.86 23.09
C ALA A 628 14.36 -5.24 24.18
N SER A 629 13.20 -5.86 24.47
CA SER A 629 12.32 -5.40 25.54
C SER A 629 12.95 -5.70 26.91
N THR A 630 12.98 -4.69 27.77
CA THR A 630 13.47 -4.75 29.15
C THR A 630 12.38 -5.26 30.09
N VAL A 631 12.75 -5.55 31.35
CA VAL A 631 11.77 -5.91 32.39
C VAL A 631 10.71 -4.84 32.56
N SER A 632 11.09 -3.55 32.56
CA SER A 632 10.17 -2.43 32.74
C SER A 632 9.19 -2.28 31.58
N MET A 633 9.63 -2.50 30.34
CA MET A 633 8.75 -2.54 29.16
C MET A 633 7.76 -3.69 29.23
N GLN A 634 8.24 -4.87 29.64
CA GLN A 634 7.39 -6.04 29.83
C GLN A 634 6.37 -5.82 30.95
N LEU A 635 6.78 -5.15 32.04
CA LEU A 635 5.89 -4.77 33.13
C LEU A 635 4.82 -3.78 32.66
N ALA A 636 5.19 -2.69 31.98
CA ALA A 636 4.23 -1.73 31.43
C ALA A 636 3.20 -2.39 30.51
N LYS A 637 3.68 -3.28 29.62
CA LYS A 637 2.82 -4.09 28.76
C LYS A 637 1.85 -4.95 29.57
N ASN A 638 2.32 -5.66 30.59
CA ASN A 638 1.49 -6.56 31.38
C ASN A 638 0.48 -5.79 32.26
N LEU A 639 0.86 -4.64 32.84
CA LEU A 639 -0.03 -3.90 33.74
C LEU A 639 -1.17 -3.17 33.01
N TYR A 640 -0.88 -2.56 31.86
CA TYR A 640 -1.76 -1.54 31.29
C TYR A 640 -2.29 -1.86 29.89
N LEU A 641 -1.65 -2.77 29.16
CA LEU A 641 -1.85 -2.92 27.72
C LEU A 641 -2.34 -4.31 27.32
N ASP A 642 -3.08 -4.35 26.22
CA ASP A 642 -3.58 -5.59 25.64
C ASP A 642 -2.51 -6.36 24.87
N ARG A 643 -2.80 -7.62 24.51
CA ARG A 643 -1.86 -8.48 23.74
C ARG A 643 -1.82 -8.15 22.23
N THR A 644 -2.57 -7.15 21.76
CA THR A 644 -2.68 -6.79 20.33
C THR A 644 -1.36 -6.21 19.80
N LYS A 645 -0.85 -6.75 18.70
CA LYS A 645 0.46 -6.38 18.15
C LYS A 645 0.35 -5.24 17.13
N ASN A 646 -0.05 -4.06 17.58
CA ASN A 646 -0.15 -2.85 16.75
C ASN A 646 0.84 -1.75 17.21
N LEU A 647 0.98 -0.69 16.40
CA LEU A 647 1.88 0.43 16.67
C LEU A 647 1.43 1.25 17.90
N SER A 648 0.13 1.49 18.02
CA SER A 648 -0.53 2.15 19.17
C SER A 648 -0.09 1.57 20.51
N ARG A 649 -0.15 0.24 20.66
CA ARG A 649 0.31 -0.44 21.87
C ARG A 649 1.78 -0.15 22.17
N LYS A 650 2.65 -0.18 21.16
CA LYS A 650 4.10 -0.02 21.35
C LYS A 650 4.47 1.42 21.74
N LEU A 651 3.76 2.40 21.20
CA LEU A 651 3.88 3.80 21.60
C LEU A 651 3.48 3.99 23.07
N GLN A 652 2.31 3.47 23.45
CA GLN A 652 1.84 3.54 24.84
C GLN A 652 2.78 2.81 25.81
N GLU A 653 3.32 1.65 25.42
CA GLU A 653 4.32 0.89 26.19
C GLU A 653 5.54 1.74 26.50
N ALA A 654 6.04 2.53 25.54
CA ALA A 654 7.21 3.37 25.74
C ALA A 654 6.97 4.48 26.78
N VAL A 655 5.86 5.22 26.67
CA VAL A 655 5.51 6.29 27.62
C VAL A 655 5.25 5.74 29.02
N LEU A 656 4.50 4.63 29.11
CA LEU A 656 4.20 3.98 30.39
C LEU A 656 5.45 3.39 31.06
N THR A 657 6.41 2.89 30.27
CA THR A 657 7.71 2.43 30.78
C THR A 657 8.47 3.58 31.44
N MET A 658 8.52 4.73 30.78
CA MET A 658 9.16 5.93 31.33
C MET A 658 8.46 6.39 32.62
N TYR A 659 7.12 6.33 32.67
CA TYR A 659 6.35 6.65 33.87
C TYR A 659 6.66 5.69 35.04
N LEU A 660 6.69 4.38 34.80
CA LEU A 660 7.03 3.39 35.84
C LEU A 660 8.45 3.61 36.39
N GLU A 661 9.42 3.88 35.51
CA GLU A 661 10.82 4.14 35.90
C GLU A 661 11.02 5.50 36.59
N GLN A 662 10.06 6.41 36.44
CA GLN A 662 10.05 7.68 37.16
C GLN A 662 9.55 7.50 38.60
N GLU A 663 8.46 6.74 38.78
CA GLU A 663 7.74 6.68 40.06
C GLU A 663 8.15 5.51 40.96
N LEU A 664 8.77 4.46 40.42
CA LEU A 664 9.13 3.25 41.15
C LEU A 664 10.63 3.01 41.17
N THR A 665 11.13 2.48 42.30
CA THR A 665 12.50 1.99 42.40
C THR A 665 12.67 0.68 41.62
N LYS A 666 13.92 0.31 41.31
CA LYS A 666 14.21 -0.96 40.62
C LYS A 666 13.71 -2.19 41.37
N GLU A 667 13.80 -2.18 42.69
CA GLU A 667 13.29 -3.24 43.55
C GLU A 667 11.76 -3.35 43.44
N GLN A 668 11.05 -2.21 43.48
CA GLN A 668 9.60 -2.17 43.31
C GLN A 668 9.18 -2.66 41.91
N ILE A 669 9.90 -2.26 40.85
CA ILE A 669 9.65 -2.74 39.50
C ILE A 669 9.85 -4.26 39.41
N MET A 670 10.93 -4.79 39.99
CA MET A 670 11.20 -6.23 40.00
C MET A 670 10.15 -7.01 40.82
N GLU A 671 9.73 -6.48 41.98
CA GLU A 671 8.66 -7.05 42.80
C GLU A 671 7.34 -7.11 42.01
N LEU A 672 6.89 -5.98 41.44
CA LEU A 672 5.66 -5.93 40.64
C LEU A 672 5.75 -6.90 39.46
N TYR A 673 6.89 -6.89 38.74
CA TYR A 673 7.12 -7.76 37.60
C TYR A 673 6.96 -9.23 37.97
N LEU A 674 7.69 -9.71 38.98
CA LEU A 674 7.68 -11.10 39.39
C LEU A 674 6.34 -11.55 39.97
N ASN A 675 5.52 -10.63 40.50
CA ASN A 675 4.19 -10.96 41.01
C ASN A 675 3.05 -10.88 39.97
N VAL A 676 3.25 -10.19 38.86
CA VAL A 676 2.22 -10.01 37.81
C VAL A 676 2.46 -10.93 36.61
N VAL A 677 3.71 -11.29 36.33
CA VAL A 677 4.06 -12.11 35.15
C VAL A 677 3.48 -13.53 35.22
N GLU A 678 3.08 -14.04 34.04
CA GLU A 678 2.61 -15.42 33.83
C GLU A 678 3.82 -16.36 33.70
N PHE A 679 3.92 -17.35 34.60
CA PHE A 679 4.96 -18.40 34.57
C PHE A 679 4.48 -19.71 33.93
N GLY A 680 3.18 -19.82 33.66
CA GLY A 680 2.56 -21.01 33.10
C GLY A 680 1.08 -20.77 32.85
N PRO A 681 0.35 -21.66 32.14
CA PRO A 681 -1.08 -21.50 31.92
C PRO A 681 -1.81 -21.27 33.25
N MET A 682 -2.37 -20.08 33.46
CA MET A 682 -3.05 -19.68 34.70
C MET A 682 -2.17 -19.61 35.96
N VAL A 683 -0.85 -19.62 35.82
CA VAL A 683 0.10 -19.52 36.95
C VAL A 683 0.72 -18.13 36.94
N TYR A 684 0.14 -17.21 37.71
CA TYR A 684 0.57 -15.81 37.82
C TYR A 684 1.30 -15.55 39.12
N GLY A 685 2.42 -14.86 39.01
CA GLY A 685 3.25 -14.44 40.14
C GLY A 685 4.20 -15.53 40.66
N ILE A 686 5.33 -15.10 41.19
CA ILE A 686 6.43 -15.98 41.61
C ILE A 686 6.04 -16.88 42.78
N GLY A 687 5.19 -16.41 43.70
CA GLY A 687 4.69 -17.22 44.81
C GLY A 687 3.87 -18.41 44.33
N SER A 688 2.97 -18.20 43.37
CA SER A 688 2.20 -19.28 42.73
C SER A 688 3.11 -20.21 41.92
N ALA A 689 4.08 -19.65 41.20
CA ALA A 689 5.01 -20.42 40.37
C ALA A 689 5.91 -21.35 41.19
N ALA A 690 6.51 -20.86 42.28
CA ALA A 690 7.36 -21.67 43.15
C ALA A 690 6.59 -22.87 43.74
N ARG A 691 5.34 -22.65 44.18
CA ARG A 691 4.44 -23.72 44.63
C ARG A 691 4.06 -24.68 43.52
N HIS A 692 3.64 -24.16 42.36
CA HIS A 692 3.16 -24.97 41.25
C HIS A 692 4.25 -25.87 40.64
N TYR A 693 5.45 -25.33 40.47
CA TYR A 693 6.54 -26.03 39.80
C TYR A 693 7.39 -26.87 40.75
N PHE A 694 7.61 -26.43 41.99
CA PHE A 694 8.60 -27.04 42.89
C PHE A 694 8.08 -27.35 44.29
N ASN A 695 6.80 -27.08 44.58
CA ASN A 695 6.25 -27.21 45.93
C ASN A 695 7.11 -26.49 47.00
N ALA A 696 7.66 -25.34 46.61
CA ALA A 696 8.60 -24.55 47.43
C ALA A 696 8.04 -23.13 47.65
N SER A 697 8.55 -22.45 48.68
CA SER A 697 8.36 -21.01 48.80
C SER A 697 9.31 -20.26 47.86
N SER A 698 8.94 -19.04 47.46
CA SER A 698 9.73 -18.20 46.55
C SER A 698 11.13 -17.87 47.07
N SER A 699 11.33 -17.82 48.39
CA SER A 699 12.62 -17.59 49.04
C SER A 699 13.53 -18.81 48.99
N GLN A 700 12.97 -20.01 48.77
CA GLN A 700 13.70 -21.29 48.76
C GLN A 700 14.06 -21.76 47.35
N LEU A 701 13.82 -20.96 46.31
CA LEU A 701 14.20 -21.32 44.96
C LEU A 701 15.73 -21.41 44.83
N SER A 702 16.22 -22.56 44.38
CA SER A 702 17.63 -22.76 43.99
C SER A 702 17.97 -21.99 42.71
N LEU A 703 19.27 -21.91 42.39
CA LEU A 703 19.74 -21.31 41.13
C LEU A 703 19.15 -22.04 39.90
N GLY A 704 19.10 -23.37 39.89
CA GLY A 704 18.53 -24.14 38.79
C GLY A 704 17.02 -23.92 38.64
N GLN A 705 16.28 -23.91 39.75
CA GLN A 705 14.83 -23.66 39.75
C GLN A 705 14.50 -22.23 39.31
N ALA A 706 15.24 -21.24 39.80
CA ALA A 706 15.09 -19.84 39.40
C ALA A 706 15.38 -19.62 37.91
N LEU A 707 16.49 -20.17 37.41
CA LEU A 707 16.81 -20.12 35.97
C LEU A 707 15.79 -20.85 35.12
N TYR A 708 15.22 -21.96 35.61
CA TYR A 708 14.10 -22.61 34.94
C TYR A 708 12.90 -21.66 34.82
N LEU A 709 12.42 -21.08 35.93
CA LEU A 709 11.26 -20.18 35.93
C LEU A 709 11.48 -18.93 35.08
N SER A 710 12.67 -18.33 35.13
CA SER A 710 12.99 -17.17 34.30
C SER A 710 13.06 -17.54 32.82
N SER A 711 13.60 -18.71 32.49
CA SER A 711 13.77 -19.14 31.11
C SER A 711 12.46 -19.46 30.37
N ILE A 712 11.35 -19.66 31.09
CA ILE A 712 10.03 -19.93 30.49
C ILE A 712 9.19 -18.65 30.31
N LEU A 713 9.60 -17.51 30.87
CA LEU A 713 8.89 -16.23 30.73
C LEU A 713 8.64 -15.79 29.26
N PRO A 714 9.57 -16.00 28.30
CA PRO A 714 9.30 -15.66 26.91
C PRO A 714 8.16 -16.47 26.27
N SER A 715 7.93 -17.70 26.75
CA SER A 715 6.90 -18.63 26.25
C SER A 715 6.29 -19.45 27.40
N PRO A 716 5.47 -18.85 28.29
CA PRO A 716 5.05 -19.50 29.55
C PRO A 716 4.21 -20.78 29.36
N LYS A 717 3.53 -20.93 28.21
CA LYS A 717 2.72 -22.11 27.90
C LYS A 717 3.56 -23.36 27.56
N GLU A 718 4.86 -23.21 27.29
CA GLU A 718 5.74 -24.34 27.00
C GLU A 718 6.29 -24.97 28.30
N GLN A 719 6.10 -26.29 28.46
CA GLN A 719 6.65 -27.04 29.59
C GLN A 719 7.81 -27.94 29.13
N TYR A 720 8.92 -27.91 29.87
CA TYR A 720 10.16 -28.62 29.51
C TYR A 720 10.52 -29.75 30.47
N PHE A 721 9.54 -30.47 31.01
CA PHE A 721 9.74 -31.64 31.87
C PHE A 721 9.62 -32.95 31.08
N ALA A 722 10.46 -33.92 31.41
CA ALA A 722 10.36 -35.30 30.95
C ALA A 722 9.28 -36.07 31.73
N ALA A 723 8.94 -37.28 31.27
CA ALA A 723 7.91 -38.12 31.91
C ALA A 723 8.16 -38.40 33.41
N GLY A 724 9.42 -38.38 33.86
CA GLY A 724 9.80 -38.53 35.27
C GLY A 724 9.85 -37.22 36.08
N GLY A 725 9.32 -36.11 35.56
CA GLY A 725 9.29 -34.82 36.26
C GLY A 725 10.59 -34.01 36.23
N ALA A 726 11.73 -34.62 35.88
CA ALA A 726 12.99 -33.90 35.67
C ALA A 726 12.92 -32.99 34.44
N VAL A 727 13.62 -31.86 34.48
CA VAL A 727 13.82 -31.01 33.30
C VAL A 727 14.49 -31.83 32.19
N THR A 728 14.01 -31.69 30.95
CA THR A 728 14.55 -32.43 29.80
C THR A 728 16.07 -32.21 29.67
N PRO A 729 16.86 -33.22 29.24
CA PRO A 729 18.32 -33.09 29.15
C PRO A 729 18.79 -31.86 28.36
N ARG A 730 18.14 -31.59 27.22
CA ARG A 730 18.41 -30.42 26.38
C ARG A 730 18.17 -29.10 27.12
N ARG A 731 17.11 -29.02 27.93
CA ARG A 731 16.80 -27.81 28.70
C ARG A 731 17.77 -27.68 29.88
N MET A 732 18.15 -28.78 30.53
CA MET A 732 19.15 -28.75 31.59
C MET A 732 20.51 -28.24 31.07
N GLU A 733 20.96 -28.68 29.88
CA GLU A 733 22.16 -28.14 29.23
C GLU A 733 22.05 -26.63 28.95
N TYR A 734 20.86 -26.15 28.58
CA TYR A 734 20.61 -24.72 28.45
C TYR A 734 20.71 -24.00 29.80
N LEU A 735 20.13 -24.54 30.88
CA LEU A 735 20.26 -23.96 32.24
C LEU A 735 21.72 -23.91 32.68
N LYS A 736 22.50 -24.97 32.45
CA LYS A 736 23.95 -24.99 32.78
C LYS A 736 24.72 -23.89 32.04
N ARG A 737 24.41 -23.63 30.77
CA ARG A 737 24.98 -22.50 30.03
C ARG A 737 24.58 -21.14 30.62
N LEU A 738 23.35 -21.01 31.11
CA LEU A 738 22.92 -19.79 31.79
C LEU A 738 23.61 -19.60 33.15
N MET A 739 23.85 -20.66 33.91
CA MET A 739 24.64 -20.62 35.15
C MET A 739 26.06 -20.15 34.87
N GLN A 740 26.72 -20.72 33.87
CA GLN A 740 28.04 -20.28 33.41
C GLN A 740 28.04 -18.82 32.93
N LEU A 741 26.98 -18.38 32.25
CA LEU A 741 26.82 -16.99 31.83
C LEU A 741 26.65 -16.04 33.02
N ALA A 742 25.89 -16.45 34.04
CA ALA A 742 25.70 -15.67 35.27
C ALA A 742 27.02 -15.56 36.05
N HIS A 743 27.78 -16.66 36.15
CA HIS A 743 29.10 -16.70 36.76
C HIS A 743 30.12 -15.84 36.01
N GLY A 744 30.20 -15.97 34.67
CA GLY A 744 31.08 -15.14 33.84
C GLY A 744 30.74 -13.65 33.87
N ARG A 745 29.53 -13.29 34.33
CA ARG A 745 29.10 -11.90 34.61
C ARG A 745 29.23 -11.52 36.09
N GLN A 746 29.88 -12.35 36.90
CA GLN A 746 30.14 -12.16 38.33
C GLN A 746 28.85 -11.98 39.16
N ARG A 747 27.78 -12.68 38.79
CA ARG A 747 26.49 -12.62 39.51
C ARG A 747 26.28 -13.74 40.52
N ILE A 748 27.08 -14.80 40.43
CA ILE A 748 27.08 -15.95 41.34
C ILE A 748 28.52 -16.32 41.67
N THR A 749 28.74 -16.92 42.83
CA THR A 749 30.07 -17.39 43.27
C THR A 749 30.47 -18.72 42.61
N ASP A 750 31.72 -19.14 42.79
CA ASP A 750 32.19 -20.46 42.33
C ASP A 750 31.42 -21.59 43.03
N GLU A 751 31.16 -21.46 44.33
CA GLU A 751 30.39 -22.45 45.09
C GLU A 751 28.93 -22.54 44.61
N GLU A 752 28.31 -21.40 44.31
CA GLU A 752 26.94 -21.35 43.77
C GLU A 752 26.84 -21.97 42.36
N LEU A 753 27.89 -21.80 41.55
CA LEU A 753 27.98 -22.43 40.25
C LEU A 753 28.13 -23.96 40.39
N GLU A 754 29.03 -24.43 41.25
CA GLU A 754 29.25 -25.87 41.48
C GLU A 754 27.97 -26.54 42.00
N GLU A 755 27.31 -25.91 42.99
CA GLU A 755 26.02 -26.34 43.54
C GLU A 755 24.97 -26.45 42.42
N GLY A 756 24.78 -25.39 41.63
CA GLY A 756 23.81 -25.36 40.54
C GLY A 756 24.10 -26.35 39.40
N LEU A 757 25.38 -26.60 39.07
CA LEU A 757 25.77 -27.57 38.03
C LEU A 757 25.54 -29.02 38.46
N SER A 758 25.60 -29.29 39.76
CA SER A 758 25.30 -30.59 40.38
C SER A 758 23.80 -30.82 40.59
N GLU A 759 23.00 -29.76 40.65
CA GLU A 759 21.54 -29.83 40.82
C GLU A 759 20.86 -30.49 39.62
N THR A 760 19.89 -31.37 39.91
CA THR A 760 18.88 -31.83 38.93
C THR A 760 17.54 -31.18 39.26
N VAL A 761 17.07 -30.32 38.37
CA VAL A 761 15.77 -29.62 38.55
C VAL A 761 14.62 -30.59 38.27
N ILE A 762 13.78 -30.85 39.27
CA ILE A 762 12.66 -31.80 39.21
C ILE A 762 11.36 -31.09 39.63
N ARG A 763 10.30 -31.28 38.85
CA ARG A 763 8.97 -30.76 39.16
C ARG A 763 8.42 -31.38 40.45
N GLY A 764 7.85 -30.54 41.31
CA GLY A 764 7.24 -30.92 42.59
C GLY A 764 8.24 -31.16 43.71
N SER A 765 9.54 -31.01 43.46
CA SER A 765 10.59 -31.19 44.46
C SER A 765 11.15 -29.84 44.91
N PRO A 766 11.14 -29.52 46.21
CA PRO A 766 11.80 -28.32 46.73
C PRO A 766 13.32 -28.45 46.59
N ALA A 767 14.02 -27.31 46.60
CA ALA A 767 15.47 -27.30 46.58
C ALA A 767 16.04 -28.07 47.80
N PRO A 768 17.22 -28.73 47.67
CA PRO A 768 17.94 -29.28 48.81
C PRO A 768 18.17 -28.17 49.86
N LEU A 769 17.95 -28.46 51.15
CA LEU A 769 18.13 -27.48 52.22
C LEU A 769 19.57 -26.95 52.23
N ARG A 770 19.74 -25.67 51.94
CA ARG A 770 21.00 -24.95 52.12
C ARG A 770 21.22 -24.77 53.62
N ALA A 771 22.40 -25.10 54.15
CA ALA A 771 22.78 -24.63 55.47
C ALA A 771 22.74 -23.09 55.45
N PRO A 772 22.18 -22.43 56.48
CA PRO A 772 22.09 -20.97 56.49
C PRO A 772 23.50 -20.38 56.29
N SER A 773 23.63 -19.51 55.31
CA SER A 773 24.84 -18.71 55.12
C SER A 773 25.06 -17.95 56.42
N ALA A 774 26.22 -18.12 57.06
CA ALA A 774 26.57 -17.37 58.25
C ALA A 774 26.33 -15.88 57.97
N GLU A 775 25.51 -15.26 58.80
CA GLU A 775 25.31 -13.82 58.81
C GLU A 775 26.67 -13.14 58.74
N SER A 776 26.77 -12.12 57.89
CA SER A 776 27.84 -11.12 57.99
C SER A 776 27.77 -10.53 59.39
N GLY A 777 28.62 -11.04 60.28
CA GLY A 777 28.82 -10.51 61.62
C GLY A 777 29.18 -9.03 61.56
N PRO A 778 28.90 -8.27 62.63
CA PRO A 778 29.13 -6.84 62.64
C PRO A 778 30.61 -6.55 62.36
N SER A 779 30.85 -5.67 61.39
CA SER A 779 32.15 -5.09 61.10
C SER A 779 32.76 -4.54 62.39
N THR A 780 33.75 -5.25 62.93
CA THR A 780 34.68 -4.69 63.90
C THR A 780 35.61 -3.74 63.15
N SER A 781 35.28 -2.45 63.19
CA SER A 781 36.24 -1.40 62.88
C SER A 781 36.96 -1.01 64.18
N GLU A 782 38.25 -1.31 64.25
CA GLU A 782 39.15 -0.66 65.22
C GLU A 782 39.64 0.69 64.66
N PRO A 783 39.96 1.65 65.53
CA PRO A 783 39.94 3.07 65.19
C PRO A 783 41.28 3.60 64.67
N GLY A 784 41.24 4.33 63.57
CA GLY A 784 42.33 5.18 63.09
C GLY A 784 41.84 6.62 62.87
N ARG A 785 42.22 7.51 63.79
CA ARG A 785 42.54 8.95 63.65
C ARG A 785 42.70 9.45 62.21
N ASP A 786 42.33 10.64 61.78
CA ASP A 786 41.71 11.85 62.35
C ASP A 786 41.44 12.82 61.17
N GLU A 787 40.69 13.88 61.43
CA GLU A 787 40.58 15.17 60.69
C GLU A 787 39.54 15.34 59.56
N GLY A 788 38.49 16.10 59.87
CA GLY A 788 38.13 17.30 59.08
C GLY A 788 36.69 17.47 58.58
N GLU A 789 35.87 18.22 59.35
CA GLU A 789 34.75 19.13 58.94
C GLU A 789 33.52 18.51 58.20
N GLY A 790 32.25 18.70 58.53
CA GLY A 790 31.52 19.61 59.43
C GLY A 790 30.13 19.94 58.81
N GLU A 791 29.06 19.27 59.32
CA GLU A 791 27.63 19.67 59.37
C GLU A 791 26.69 19.65 58.11
N PRO A 792 25.35 19.55 58.26
CA PRO A 792 24.60 18.46 58.89
C PRO A 792 23.37 17.96 58.06
N VAL A 793 22.88 16.78 58.45
CA VAL A 793 21.66 16.11 57.96
C VAL A 793 20.43 16.65 58.69
N ILE A 794 19.33 16.88 57.96
CA ILE A 794 18.01 17.20 58.51
C ILE A 794 17.24 15.89 58.72
N GLU A 795 16.95 15.56 59.98
CA GLU A 795 15.95 14.58 60.41
C GLU A 795 14.52 15.08 60.12
N TRP A 796 13.65 14.17 59.70
CA TRP A 796 12.21 14.31 59.94
C TRP A 796 11.67 13.02 60.54
N ALA A 797 11.12 13.17 61.75
CA ALA A 797 10.47 12.16 62.54
C ALA A 797 8.96 12.09 62.23
N GLU A 798 8.42 10.91 62.51
CA GLU A 798 7.02 10.47 62.71
C GLU A 798 6.06 10.39 61.51
#